data_AF-C9LFH6-F1
#
_entry.id   AF-C9LFH6-F1
#
_cell.length_a   1.000
_cell.length_b   1.000
_cell.length_c   1.000
_cell.angle_alpha   90.00
_cell.angle_beta   90.00
_cell.angle_gamma   90.00
#
_symmetry.space_group_name_H-M   'P 1'
#
loop_
_entity.id
_entity.type
_entity.pdbx_description
1 polymer ?
#
loop_
_entity_poly.entity_id
_entity_poly.type
_entity_poly.pdbx_seq_one_letter_code
_entity_poly.pdbx_strand_id
1 'polypeptide(L)'
;MLFKAKKVLWNQNYALFLRGKYVIPTDSNLNCLKMKRILLVLALVLTCCCNIQAQSLQPTMEAPFVKVLTPTTKGTIKPGANQVWWGYYTDGMMRDAIGTQTAETVEQAIFIKGNDPFMAGKKIQAIRFFLRSLKDVSEVRVWLAKPNAAGQPPANTKQADVSVTCDLTQLQAGDQDQNHLGIANDIVLTQPFEVPAEGVFVGVTFEIEALSDPINASPIVTTGRGTDIDNSLWVRTAVRIPNWADAANKGFGRATIQVLSEGAIPENALDTKDFDPVYMKPGKRAIVPVTATMAGTKQVNSLAFTMKVGNHEPSKEQTVDLPQPLTLFGQELLLNIPVNAPMQSGEFPVEVTITKVNGEANGSIHPTGKGAFVVLEKEIVRNVVVEEYTGTGCGYCPRGIAGMMKLRDTFGDRFIGIGIHRYNDSDPMFITKYERLAWEGAPKCMLDRGKQIDPFKGSGEGIVKDFQEEMERTSAIEVSVSGAIDDAKTHVYATANINPLVSGNFKLAYVLIADEVFCPKDNWRQMNYYSARRRETQPEEMAQFCMGGAQGTKFFEWHYDDVAISSSYDNNGKNQVQIGTLEAGKTLKHSFTIDMPTDAELLSAVQTNKLYVVAMVIAPDGRIENAAKSQVTPIAGIHDIESSQKLTEVARYTIDGRRISQPQKGVNIVKLSDGTIFKVLVK
;
A
#
# COMPACT_ATOMS: atom_id res chain seq x y z
N MET A 1 -48.78 -40.83 44.91
CA MET A 1 -48.51 -41.27 43.52
C MET A 1 -47.04 -41.02 43.25
N LEU A 2 -46.27 -42.10 43.17
CA LEU A 2 -45.85 -42.65 41.88
C LEU A 2 -44.89 -41.65 41.20
N PHE A 3 -43.61 -41.79 41.53
CA PHE A 3 -42.66 -42.69 40.87
C PHE A 3 -41.87 -41.83 39.88
N LYS A 4 -40.63 -41.51 40.25
CA LYS A 4 -39.44 -42.38 40.04
C LYS A 4 -38.98 -42.21 38.59
N ALA A 5 -37.70 -42.08 38.31
CA ALA A 5 -36.50 -42.36 39.10
C ALA A 5 -35.34 -41.84 38.21
N LYS A 6 -34.36 -41.11 38.77
CA LYS A 6 -33.14 -41.67 39.39
C LYS A 6 -32.28 -42.43 38.36
N LYS A 7 -30.94 -42.43 38.39
CA LYS A 7 -29.88 -41.77 39.15
C LYS A 7 -28.58 -42.37 38.55
N VAL A 8 -27.46 -41.67 38.71
CA VAL A 8 -26.15 -42.25 39.09
C VAL A 8 -25.43 -43.16 38.08
N LEU A 9 -24.27 -42.69 37.61
CA LEU A 9 -22.94 -43.24 37.95
C LEU A 9 -21.89 -42.16 37.55
N TRP A 10 -21.46 -41.32 38.49
CA TRP A 10 -20.23 -41.49 39.27
C TRP A 10 -18.94 -41.22 38.48
N ASN A 11 -18.55 -39.94 38.45
CA ASN A 11 -17.14 -39.56 38.60
C ASN A 11 -16.73 -39.91 40.04
N GLN A 12 -16.29 -41.15 40.23
CA GLN A 12 -15.42 -41.49 41.34
C GLN A 12 -13.98 -41.21 40.92
N ASN A 13 -13.31 -40.38 41.72
CA ASN A 13 -11.87 -40.41 42.05
C ASN A 13 -11.29 -39.02 42.30
N TYR A 14 -12.08 -38.08 42.85
CA TYR A 14 -11.53 -36.83 43.41
C TYR A 14 -12.10 -36.50 44.80
N ALA A 15 -12.38 -37.55 45.57
CA ALA A 15 -12.76 -37.43 46.98
C ALA A 15 -12.25 -38.62 47.78
N LEU A 16 -10.92 -38.82 47.80
CA LEU A 16 -10.20 -39.59 48.84
C LEU A 16 -8.75 -39.11 49.04
N PHE A 17 -8.32 -38.02 48.38
CA PHE A 17 -6.96 -37.49 48.48
C PHE A 17 -6.78 -36.38 49.54
N LEU A 18 -7.83 -36.06 50.30
CA LEU A 18 -7.75 -35.15 51.45
C LEU A 18 -8.19 -35.87 52.72
N ARG A 19 -7.27 -36.69 53.24
CA ARG A 19 -7.11 -37.04 54.66
C ARG A 19 -5.84 -37.88 54.78
N GLY A 20 -4.69 -37.22 54.69
CA GLY A 20 -3.41 -37.86 54.94
C GLY A 20 -3.39 -38.50 56.32
N LYS A 21 -2.89 -39.74 56.39
CA LYS A 21 -2.12 -40.33 57.50
C LYS A 21 -1.63 -41.75 57.10
N TYR A 22 -0.30 -41.85 56.96
CA TYR A 22 0.57 -42.90 57.50
C TYR A 22 0.90 -44.23 56.75
N VAL A 23 2.23 -44.43 56.68
CA VAL A 23 3.11 -45.64 56.71
C VAL A 23 3.54 -46.36 55.40
N ILE A 24 4.87 -46.54 55.36
CA ILE A 24 5.84 -47.13 54.42
C ILE A 24 5.70 -48.67 54.31
N PRO A 25 6.06 -49.27 53.15
CA PRO A 25 7.18 -50.24 53.09
C PRO A 25 8.16 -49.93 51.91
N THR A 26 9.48 -49.80 52.13
CA THR A 26 10.58 -50.79 51.86
C THR A 26 10.45 -51.49 50.50
N ASP A 27 11.40 -51.59 49.57
CA ASP A 27 12.84 -51.31 49.37
C ASP A 27 12.98 -51.22 47.82
N SER A 28 13.95 -50.55 47.18
CA SER A 28 15.36 -50.93 47.18
C SER A 28 16.23 -49.85 46.50
N ASN A 29 17.21 -49.38 47.28
CA ASN A 29 18.60 -49.03 46.95
C ASN A 29 18.93 -48.17 45.72
N LEU A 30 19.38 -46.92 45.92
CA LEU A 30 20.75 -46.51 46.25
C LEU A 30 21.74 -46.63 45.07
N ASN A 31 22.08 -45.49 44.47
CA ASN A 31 23.44 -44.94 44.51
C ASN A 31 23.38 -43.45 44.08
N CYS A 32 23.57 -42.52 45.02
CA CYS A 32 24.85 -41.99 45.51
C CYS A 32 25.36 -40.84 44.59
N LEU A 33 25.01 -39.59 44.89
CA LEU A 33 25.75 -38.65 45.76
C LEU A 33 26.97 -37.99 45.09
N LYS A 34 26.81 -36.74 44.66
CA LYS A 34 27.64 -35.55 45.00
C LYS A 34 27.15 -34.38 44.13
N MET A 35 26.43 -33.42 44.68
CA MET A 35 26.87 -32.33 45.57
C MET A 35 26.99 -31.02 44.77
N LYS A 36 26.14 -30.06 45.18
CA LYS A 36 26.45 -28.64 45.47
C LYS A 36 26.94 -27.83 44.28
N ARG A 37 26.33 -26.70 43.88
CA ARG A 37 25.80 -25.56 44.64
C ARG A 37 25.42 -24.54 43.52
N ILE A 38 24.25 -23.90 43.48
CA ILE A 38 24.02 -22.51 43.94
C ILE A 38 22.59 -22.06 43.49
N LEU A 39 21.77 -21.66 44.47
CA LEU A 39 20.67 -20.65 44.53
C LEU A 39 19.57 -20.64 43.42
N LEU A 40 18.29 -21.00 43.64
CA LEU A 40 17.17 -20.34 44.40
C LEU A 40 17.13 -18.81 44.21
N VAL A 41 16.07 -18.16 43.72
CA VAL A 41 14.70 -18.06 44.29
C VAL A 41 13.71 -17.58 43.20
N LEU A 42 12.52 -18.20 43.10
CA LEU A 42 11.32 -17.55 42.52
C LEU A 42 10.07 -18.14 43.18
N ALA A 43 9.38 -17.30 43.96
CA ALA A 43 8.23 -17.67 44.76
C ALA A 43 6.92 -17.18 44.12
N LEU A 44 6.05 -18.15 43.85
CA LEU A 44 4.62 -18.22 44.11
C LEU A 44 3.71 -17.01 43.83
N VAL A 45 2.75 -17.32 42.94
CA VAL A 45 1.57 -16.58 42.54
C VAL A 45 0.33 -17.18 43.23
N LEU A 46 -0.60 -16.28 43.57
CA LEU A 46 -2.04 -16.43 43.86
C LEU A 46 -2.53 -16.95 45.23
N THR A 47 -3.21 -16.07 45.96
CA THR A 47 -4.52 -16.34 46.59
C THR A 47 -5.40 -15.08 46.63
N CYS A 48 -6.67 -15.26 46.23
CA CYS A 48 -7.91 -14.56 46.62
C CYS A 48 -8.05 -13.01 46.52
N CYS A 49 -8.96 -12.56 45.64
CA CYS A 49 -9.74 -11.32 45.78
C CYS A 49 -11.17 -11.70 46.25
N CYS A 50 -11.70 -11.29 47.41
CA CYS A 50 -12.07 -9.94 47.91
C CYS A 50 -13.45 -9.46 47.40
N ASN A 51 -14.47 -9.64 48.23
CA ASN A 51 -15.60 -8.70 48.38
C ASN A 51 -15.17 -7.61 49.36
N ILE A 52 -15.56 -6.35 49.15
CA ILE A 52 -15.80 -5.30 50.18
C ILE A 52 -16.48 -4.09 49.50
N GLN A 53 -17.60 -3.62 50.07
CA GLN A 53 -18.08 -2.24 49.96
C GLN A 53 -17.25 -1.36 50.91
N ALA A 54 -16.78 -0.20 50.46
CA ALA A 54 -16.50 0.92 51.35
C ALA A 54 -16.51 2.25 50.57
N GLN A 55 -17.37 3.15 51.03
CA GLN A 55 -17.31 4.58 50.75
C GLN A 55 -16.20 5.24 51.59
N SER A 56 -15.66 6.33 51.04
CA SER A 56 -14.80 7.38 51.61
C SER A 56 -13.40 7.01 52.09
N LEU A 57 -12.41 7.52 51.35
CA LEU A 57 -11.21 8.20 51.85
C LEU A 57 -10.65 9.04 50.68
N GLN A 58 -10.70 10.37 50.81
CA GLN A 58 -9.88 11.26 49.99
C GLN A 58 -8.42 11.15 50.44
N PRO A 59 -7.49 11.28 49.49
CA PRO A 59 -6.32 12.13 49.70
C PRO A 59 -6.30 13.22 48.63
N THR A 60 -6.32 14.46 49.09
CA THR A 60 -5.65 15.58 48.41
C THR A 60 -4.17 15.25 48.26
N MET A 61 -3.56 15.55 47.11
CA MET A 61 -2.41 16.47 47.04
C MET A 61 -2.01 16.80 45.60
N GLU A 62 -1.72 18.09 45.46
CA GLU A 62 -0.90 18.77 44.46
C GLU A 62 -1.39 18.76 43.01
N ALA A 63 -2.00 19.90 42.66
CA ALA A 63 -1.93 20.41 41.30
C ALA A 63 -0.47 20.34 40.82
N PRO A 64 -0.15 19.59 39.75
CA PRO A 64 1.11 19.84 39.08
C PRO A 64 1.04 21.29 38.61
N PHE A 65 2.09 22.05 38.93
CA PHE A 65 2.29 23.39 38.40
C PHE A 65 1.93 23.39 36.91
N VAL A 66 0.80 24.02 36.56
CA VAL A 66 0.47 24.27 35.16
C VAL A 66 1.60 25.15 34.64
N LYS A 67 2.49 24.58 33.84
CA LYS A 67 3.41 25.36 33.03
C LYS A 67 2.52 26.06 32.00
N VAL A 68 2.14 27.29 32.31
CA VAL A 68 1.31 28.11 31.43
C VAL A 68 2.10 28.34 30.12
N LEU A 69 1.44 28.58 29.01
CA LEU A 69 2.04 29.12 27.79
C LEU A 69 1.57 30.56 27.72
N THR A 70 2.43 31.50 27.36
CA THR A 70 1.97 32.86 27.07
C THR A 70 1.66 32.89 25.58
N PRO A 71 0.38 33.00 25.17
CA PRO A 71 0.07 33.12 23.75
C PRO A 71 0.69 34.42 23.25
N THR A 72 1.65 34.32 22.34
CA THR A 72 2.24 35.46 21.65
C THR A 72 2.22 35.15 20.18
N THR A 73 1.34 35.79 19.41
CA THR A 73 1.57 35.86 17.96
C THR A 73 1.03 37.14 17.34
N LYS A 74 1.88 37.75 16.52
CA LYS A 74 1.67 37.91 15.07
C LYS A 74 3.06 37.98 14.44
N GLY A 75 3.62 36.80 14.16
CA GLY A 75 4.94 36.59 13.57
C GLY A 75 5.46 35.20 13.90
N THR A 76 6.25 34.60 13.00
CA THR A 76 6.91 33.31 13.23
C THR A 76 8.18 33.50 14.06
N ILE A 77 8.42 32.65 15.05
CA ILE A 77 9.65 32.64 15.84
C ILE A 77 10.81 32.29 14.91
N LYS A 78 11.87 33.10 14.97
CA LYS A 78 13.17 32.77 14.37
C LYS A 78 13.94 31.91 15.37
N PRO A 79 14.29 30.66 15.04
CA PRO A 79 15.06 29.80 15.95
C PRO A 79 16.40 30.43 16.35
N GLY A 80 16.79 30.26 17.61
CA GLY A 80 18.16 30.53 18.07
C GLY A 80 19.18 29.54 17.50
N ALA A 81 20.47 29.77 17.73
CA ALA A 81 21.56 28.96 17.16
C ALA A 81 21.53 27.47 17.56
N ASN A 82 20.94 27.14 18.71
CA ASN A 82 20.77 25.78 19.23
C ASN A 82 19.31 25.30 19.13
N GLN A 83 18.50 25.95 18.29
CA GLN A 83 17.09 25.63 18.12
C GLN A 83 16.76 25.31 16.66
N VAL A 84 15.80 24.41 16.46
CA VAL A 84 15.26 24.11 15.13
C VAL A 84 13.79 23.71 15.22
N TRP A 85 13.02 24.06 14.19
CA TRP A 85 11.68 23.53 14.02
C TRP A 85 11.76 22.07 13.58
N TRP A 86 11.26 21.18 14.42
CA TRP A 86 11.24 19.74 14.18
C TRP A 86 9.79 19.25 14.15
N GLY A 87 9.48 18.34 13.24
CA GLY A 87 8.20 17.68 13.15
C GLY A 87 8.21 16.68 12.00
N TYR A 88 7.18 15.87 11.90
CA TYR A 88 7.01 14.98 10.74
C TYR A 88 6.72 15.77 9.46
N TYR A 89 6.21 17.00 9.60
CA TYR A 89 6.02 17.98 8.53
C TYR A 89 7.18 18.98 8.47
N THR A 90 7.54 19.42 7.26
CA THR A 90 8.50 20.50 7.01
C THR A 90 7.91 21.56 6.08
N ASP A 91 8.34 22.83 6.22
CA ASP A 91 7.75 23.97 5.50
C ASP A 91 7.87 23.91 3.96
N GLY A 92 8.64 22.97 3.42
CA GLY A 92 8.70 22.69 1.97
C GLY A 92 7.64 21.70 1.48
N MET A 93 6.85 21.08 2.36
CA MET A 93 5.81 20.13 1.98
C MET A 93 4.51 20.85 1.61
N MET A 94 3.80 20.32 0.62
CA MET A 94 2.42 20.74 0.34
C MET A 94 1.53 20.47 1.55
N ARG A 95 0.52 21.32 1.73
CA ARG A 95 -0.49 21.20 2.79
C ARG A 95 -1.88 21.06 2.20
N ASP A 96 -2.60 20.07 2.69
CA ASP A 96 -3.99 19.74 2.40
C ASP A 96 -4.80 19.80 3.71
N ALA A 97 -6.09 19.46 3.67
CA ALA A 97 -6.95 19.51 4.85
C ALA A 97 -7.98 18.38 4.89
N ILE A 98 -8.27 17.93 6.12
CA ILE A 98 -9.29 16.91 6.40
C ILE A 98 -10.27 17.41 7.45
N GLY A 99 -11.45 16.80 7.47
CA GLY A 99 -12.45 17.04 8.51
C GLY A 99 -13.69 16.18 8.33
N THR A 100 -14.68 16.42 9.17
CA THR A 100 -15.87 15.57 9.32
C THR A 100 -17.13 16.18 8.73
N GLN A 101 -17.02 17.37 8.11
CA GLN A 101 -18.17 18.14 7.61
C GLN A 101 -19.24 18.38 8.70
N THR A 102 -18.83 18.41 9.97
CA THR A 102 -19.71 18.59 11.13
C THR A 102 -19.11 19.68 12.03
N ALA A 103 -19.93 20.57 12.59
CA ALA A 103 -19.49 21.49 13.63
C ALA A 103 -19.33 20.70 14.94
N GLU A 104 -18.09 20.50 15.36
CA GLU A 104 -17.73 19.73 16.55
C GLU A 104 -16.34 20.13 17.06
N THR A 105 -15.99 19.70 18.27
CA THR A 105 -14.60 19.76 18.73
C THR A 105 -13.77 18.80 17.90
N VAL A 106 -12.66 19.29 17.34
CA VAL A 106 -11.73 18.54 16.52
C VAL A 106 -10.34 18.61 17.14
N GLU A 107 -9.69 17.47 17.32
CA GLU A 107 -8.38 17.35 17.95
C GLU A 107 -7.41 16.61 17.02
N GLN A 108 -6.19 17.14 16.89
CA GLN A 108 -5.10 16.52 16.16
C GLN A 108 -3.82 16.50 17.00
N ALA A 109 -2.96 15.50 16.80
CA ALA A 109 -1.67 15.43 17.46
C ALA A 109 -0.61 14.67 16.64
N ILE A 110 0.65 14.89 16.97
CA ILE A 110 1.79 14.03 16.64
C ILE A 110 2.31 13.37 17.91
N PHE A 111 2.97 12.23 17.79
CA PHE A 111 3.68 11.60 18.93
C PHE A 111 5.17 11.52 18.68
N ILE A 112 5.94 12.17 19.57
CA ILE A 112 7.40 12.16 19.58
C ILE A 112 7.84 11.04 20.49
N LYS A 113 8.50 10.02 19.94
CA LYS A 113 9.03 8.90 20.73
C LYS A 113 10.14 9.41 21.66
N GLY A 114 10.19 8.89 22.89
CA GLY A 114 11.22 9.31 23.84
C GLY A 114 12.65 8.88 23.46
N ASN A 115 12.76 7.83 22.64
CA ASN A 115 13.99 7.39 22.01
C ASN A 115 14.12 7.88 20.55
N ASP A 116 13.35 8.90 20.15
CA ASP A 116 13.53 9.53 18.85
C ASP A 116 14.98 10.01 18.74
N PRO A 117 15.71 9.62 17.68
CA PRO A 117 17.16 9.85 17.64
C PRO A 117 17.54 11.33 17.68
N PHE A 118 16.70 12.20 17.14
CA PHE A 118 16.93 13.63 17.20
C PHE A 118 16.39 14.22 18.52
N MET A 119 15.16 13.91 18.91
CA MET A 119 14.49 14.59 20.03
C MET A 119 14.86 14.04 21.42
N ALA A 120 15.47 12.86 21.53
CA ALA A 120 15.84 12.27 22.81
C ALA A 120 16.74 13.20 23.64
N GLY A 121 16.29 13.53 24.86
CA GLY A 121 17.00 14.43 25.77
C GLY A 121 16.98 15.92 25.38
N LYS A 122 16.29 16.31 24.31
CA LYS A 122 16.08 17.71 23.93
C LYS A 122 14.86 18.30 24.62
N LYS A 123 14.76 19.63 24.57
CA LYS A 123 13.65 20.39 25.14
C LYS A 123 12.81 21.02 24.04
N ILE A 124 11.49 21.00 24.20
CA ILE A 124 10.54 21.74 23.38
C ILE A 124 10.38 23.13 23.98
N GLN A 125 10.46 24.16 23.14
CA GLN A 125 10.35 25.58 23.52
C GLN A 125 9.09 26.25 22.97
N ALA A 126 8.54 25.73 21.87
CA ALA A 126 7.32 26.24 21.27
C ALA A 126 6.64 25.15 20.42
N ILE A 127 5.37 25.35 20.09
CA ILE A 127 4.61 24.55 19.13
C ILE A 127 4.22 25.44 17.96
N ARG A 128 4.42 24.96 16.74
CA ARG A 128 3.87 25.55 15.51
C ARG A 128 2.74 24.69 14.97
N PHE A 129 1.67 25.33 14.54
CA PHE A 129 0.54 24.70 13.86
C PHE A 129 -0.07 25.64 12.82
N PHE A 130 -0.90 25.10 11.93
CA PHE A 130 -1.49 25.86 10.82
C PHE A 130 -3.00 25.99 10.96
N LEU A 131 -3.53 27.19 10.71
CA LEU A 131 -4.96 27.52 10.82
C LEU A 131 -5.52 28.01 9.51
N ARG A 132 -6.67 27.47 9.10
CA ARG A 132 -7.36 27.84 7.85
C ARG A 132 -8.44 28.90 8.03
N SER A 133 -9.19 28.84 9.13
CA SER A 133 -10.21 29.84 9.47
C SER A 133 -10.29 30.06 10.99
N LEU A 134 -10.66 31.28 11.37
CA LEU A 134 -11.04 31.65 12.74
C LEU A 134 -12.54 31.97 12.85
N LYS A 135 -13.26 31.97 11.71
CA LYS A 135 -14.71 32.20 11.72
C LYS A 135 -15.38 31.00 12.36
N ASP A 136 -16.35 31.22 13.23
CA ASP A 136 -17.09 30.17 13.97
C ASP A 136 -16.20 29.25 14.85
N VAL A 137 -14.97 29.67 15.16
CA VAL A 137 -14.10 28.97 16.09
C VAL A 137 -14.16 29.68 17.45
N SER A 138 -14.64 28.99 18.48
CA SER A 138 -14.77 29.53 19.84
C SER A 138 -13.51 29.32 20.68
N GLU A 139 -12.72 28.29 20.35
CA GLU A 139 -11.50 27.94 21.08
C GLU A 139 -10.44 27.33 20.16
N VAL A 140 -9.19 27.73 20.37
CA VAL A 140 -8.00 27.02 19.88
C VAL A 140 -7.14 26.72 21.09
N ARG A 141 -6.74 25.46 21.29
CA ARG A 141 -5.85 25.04 22.38
C ARG A 141 -4.66 24.28 21.81
N VAL A 142 -3.46 24.59 22.30
CA VAL A 142 -2.29 23.72 22.11
C VAL A 142 -1.97 22.98 23.41
N TRP A 143 -1.45 21.76 23.30
CA TRP A 143 -1.18 20.93 24.46
C TRP A 143 -0.02 19.95 24.23
N LEU A 144 0.65 19.58 25.33
CA LEU A 144 1.61 18.48 25.37
C LEU A 144 1.18 17.50 26.46
N ALA A 145 1.20 16.21 26.14
CA ALA A 145 0.84 15.17 27.10
C ALA A 145 1.70 13.93 26.95
N LYS A 146 2.11 13.35 28.07
CA LYS A 146 2.64 12.00 28.10
C LYS A 146 1.59 10.99 27.65
N PRO A 147 1.99 9.86 27.04
CA PRO A 147 1.05 8.79 26.73
C PRO A 147 0.38 8.29 28.01
N ASN A 148 -0.92 8.00 27.92
CA ASN A 148 -1.64 7.33 28.99
C ASN A 148 -1.21 5.85 29.08
N ALA A 149 -1.79 5.09 30.03
CA ALA A 149 -1.44 3.68 30.23
C ALA A 149 -1.67 2.77 29.02
N ALA A 150 -2.48 3.20 28.05
CA ALA A 150 -2.74 2.50 26.79
C ALA A 150 -1.86 3.00 25.63
N GLY A 151 -0.90 3.89 25.88
CA GLY A 151 -0.04 4.48 24.85
C GLY A 151 -0.73 5.57 24.01
N GLN A 152 -1.86 6.11 24.46
CA GLN A 152 -2.69 7.06 23.70
C GLN A 152 -2.64 8.48 24.30
N PRO A 153 -3.06 9.51 23.56
CA PRO A 153 -3.23 10.84 24.14
C PRO A 153 -4.31 10.86 25.24
N PRO A 154 -4.35 11.90 26.09
CA PRO A 154 -5.36 12.01 27.14
C PRO A 154 -6.77 12.15 26.55
N ALA A 155 -7.78 11.63 27.26
CA ALA A 155 -9.19 11.76 26.88
C ALA A 155 -9.73 13.19 27.10
N ASN A 156 -9.07 13.99 27.94
CA ASN A 156 -9.38 15.39 28.15
C ASN A 156 -8.09 16.21 27.98
N THR A 157 -7.96 16.88 26.85
CA THR A 157 -6.79 17.71 26.51
C THR A 157 -6.65 18.93 27.41
N LYS A 158 -7.71 19.35 28.12
CA LYS A 158 -7.62 20.41 29.17
C LYS A 158 -6.83 19.97 30.40
N GLN A 159 -6.58 18.66 30.56
CA GLN A 159 -5.81 18.05 31.67
C GLN A 159 -4.45 17.50 31.21
N ALA A 160 -3.98 17.90 30.03
CA ALA A 160 -2.64 17.57 29.55
C ALA A 160 -1.54 18.18 30.45
N ASP A 161 -0.33 17.63 30.41
CA ASP A 161 0.82 18.12 31.19
C ASP A 161 1.10 19.61 30.91
N VAL A 162 0.84 20.02 29.67
CA VAL A 162 0.77 21.42 29.23
C VAL A 162 -0.51 21.58 28.43
N SER A 163 -1.33 22.58 28.75
CA SER A 163 -2.55 22.89 28.01
C SER A 163 -2.81 24.39 28.06
N VAL A 164 -2.90 25.02 26.88
CA VAL A 164 -3.22 26.45 26.79
C VAL A 164 -4.21 26.75 25.70
N THR A 165 -5.26 27.43 26.12
CA THR A 165 -6.18 28.15 25.25
C THR A 165 -5.50 29.40 24.69
N CYS A 166 -5.40 29.49 23.37
CA CYS A 166 -4.81 30.59 22.66
C CYS A 166 -5.76 31.80 22.63
N ASP A 167 -5.19 33.01 22.67
CA ASP A 167 -5.94 34.23 22.37
C ASP A 167 -6.21 34.31 20.86
N LEU A 168 -7.46 34.09 20.46
CA LEU A 168 -7.88 34.09 19.05
C LEU A 168 -7.55 35.39 18.31
N THR A 169 -7.45 36.53 19.01
CA THR A 169 -7.12 37.82 18.39
C THR A 169 -5.67 37.92 17.94
N GLN A 170 -4.80 37.09 18.51
CA GLN A 170 -3.38 36.99 18.18
C GLN A 170 -3.11 35.96 17.08
N LEU A 171 -4.08 35.09 16.78
CA LEU A 171 -3.90 34.06 15.76
C LEU A 171 -4.07 34.62 14.35
N GLN A 172 -3.43 33.94 13.40
CA GLN A 172 -3.57 34.16 11.96
C GLN A 172 -4.22 32.93 11.33
N ALA A 173 -5.08 33.14 10.35
CA ALA A 173 -5.72 32.07 9.61
C ALA A 173 -5.93 32.47 8.14
N GLY A 174 -6.05 31.46 7.29
CA GLY A 174 -6.28 31.57 5.87
C GLY A 174 -5.56 30.47 5.10
N ASP A 175 -5.90 30.30 3.83
CA ASP A 175 -5.12 29.43 2.93
C ASP A 175 -4.20 30.31 2.09
N GLN A 176 -2.92 29.93 1.97
CA GLN A 176 -1.95 30.71 1.20
C GLN A 176 -2.18 30.53 -0.31
N ASP A 177 -2.34 29.27 -0.73
CA ASP A 177 -2.73 28.86 -2.08
C ASP A 177 -3.32 27.44 -2.04
N GLN A 178 -3.65 26.87 -3.20
CA GLN A 178 -4.27 25.54 -3.32
C GLN A 178 -3.40 24.38 -2.83
N ASN A 179 -2.09 24.57 -2.75
CA ASN A 179 -1.11 23.58 -2.29
C ASN A 179 -0.54 23.90 -0.90
N HIS A 180 -0.91 25.03 -0.30
CA HIS A 180 -0.38 25.52 0.96
C HIS A 180 -1.52 26.05 1.86
N LEU A 181 -2.40 25.14 2.26
CA LEU A 181 -3.52 25.45 3.16
C LEU A 181 -3.04 25.83 4.56
N GLY A 182 -3.74 26.76 5.20
CA GLY A 182 -3.44 27.26 6.54
C GLY A 182 -2.26 28.25 6.65
N ILE A 183 -2.32 29.11 7.68
CA ILE A 183 -1.24 30.01 8.12
C ILE A 183 -0.62 29.52 9.43
N ALA A 184 0.72 29.57 9.51
CA ALA A 184 1.48 29.17 10.69
C ALA A 184 1.24 30.09 11.90
N ASN A 185 1.12 29.48 13.08
CA ASN A 185 1.04 30.13 14.39
C ASN A 185 1.99 29.43 15.36
N ASP A 186 2.81 30.19 16.08
CA ASP A 186 3.85 29.68 16.99
C ASP A 186 3.52 30.03 18.44
N ILE A 187 3.38 29.04 19.32
CA ILE A 187 3.05 29.22 20.73
C ILE A 187 4.22 28.85 21.60
N VAL A 188 4.79 29.82 22.31
CA VAL A 188 5.95 29.68 23.19
C VAL A 188 5.56 29.03 24.53
N LEU A 189 6.38 28.09 25.01
CA LEU A 189 6.26 27.57 26.38
C LEU A 189 6.83 28.53 27.42
N THR A 190 6.11 28.80 28.51
CA THR A 190 6.70 29.60 29.62
C THR A 190 7.87 28.89 30.27
N GLN A 191 7.89 27.56 30.18
CA GLN A 191 9.01 26.75 30.60
C GLN A 191 9.26 25.67 29.54
N PRO A 192 10.53 25.39 29.22
CA PRO A 192 10.88 24.31 28.31
C PRO A 192 10.31 22.97 28.80
N PHE A 193 9.86 22.14 27.85
CA PHE A 193 9.34 20.79 28.12
C PHE A 193 10.35 19.75 27.64
N GLU A 194 10.93 18.99 28.56
CA GLU A 194 11.88 17.93 28.22
C GLU A 194 11.16 16.71 27.66
N VAL A 195 11.63 16.17 26.53
CA VAL A 195 11.04 14.97 25.93
C VAL A 195 11.33 13.77 26.83
N PRO A 196 10.32 13.13 27.43
CA PRO A 196 10.52 12.04 28.38
C PRO A 196 10.77 10.72 27.65
N ALA A 197 11.30 9.71 28.36
CA ALA A 197 11.66 8.41 27.78
C ALA A 197 10.44 7.65 27.20
N GLU A 198 9.27 7.82 27.81
CA GLU A 198 7.99 7.30 27.31
C GLU A 198 7.45 8.03 26.07
N GLY A 199 8.05 9.16 25.68
CA GLY A 199 7.58 10.01 24.58
C GLY A 199 6.50 11.02 24.99
N VAL A 200 6.14 11.89 24.05
CA VAL A 200 5.19 12.99 24.28
C VAL A 200 4.31 13.20 23.06
N PHE A 201 3.00 13.34 23.29
CA PHE A 201 2.05 13.85 22.31
C PHE A 201 2.10 15.37 22.28
N VAL A 202 2.10 15.94 21.08
CA VAL A 202 2.01 17.38 20.84
C VAL A 202 0.79 17.62 19.97
N GLY A 203 -0.20 18.34 20.49
CA GLY A 203 -1.50 18.44 19.83
C GLY A 203 -2.13 19.82 19.86
N VAL A 204 -3.16 19.93 19.03
CA VAL A 204 -3.98 21.12 18.85
C VAL A 204 -5.45 20.71 18.86
N THR A 205 -6.27 21.47 19.56
CA THR A 205 -7.72 21.31 19.66
C THR A 205 -8.40 22.56 19.09
N PHE A 206 -9.46 22.35 18.32
CA PHE A 206 -10.34 23.39 17.78
C PHE A 206 -11.77 23.14 18.26
N GLU A 207 -12.43 24.14 18.85
CA GLU A 207 -13.87 24.11 19.13
C GLU A 207 -14.59 24.87 18.00
N ILE A 208 -15.28 24.14 17.11
CA ILE A 208 -15.99 24.68 15.93
C ILE A 208 -17.49 24.72 16.23
N GLU A 209 -18.05 25.93 16.29
CA GLU A 209 -19.45 26.16 16.65
C GLU A 209 -20.40 26.04 15.46
N ALA A 210 -19.92 26.39 14.26
CA ALA A 210 -20.71 26.36 13.03
C ALA A 210 -19.85 26.20 11.78
N LEU A 211 -20.51 25.81 10.68
CA LEU A 211 -19.92 25.69 9.34
C LEU A 211 -20.42 26.81 8.42
N SER A 212 -20.60 28.03 8.95
CA SER A 212 -20.98 29.17 8.09
C SER A 212 -19.81 29.63 7.21
N ASP A 213 -18.60 29.20 7.54
CA ASP A 213 -17.46 29.10 6.64
C ASP A 213 -17.28 27.65 6.16
N PRO A 214 -17.42 27.36 4.85
CA PRO A 214 -17.21 26.01 4.32
C PRO A 214 -15.81 25.44 4.62
N ILE A 215 -14.80 26.28 4.86
CA ILE A 215 -13.44 25.84 5.23
C ILE A 215 -13.45 25.02 6.52
N ASN A 216 -14.32 25.36 7.48
CA ASN A 216 -14.43 24.64 8.76
C ASN A 216 -14.94 23.20 8.63
N ALA A 217 -15.45 22.80 7.46
CA ALA A 217 -15.76 21.41 7.19
C ALA A 217 -14.49 20.54 7.12
N SER A 218 -13.31 21.15 6.95
CA SER A 218 -11.99 20.51 6.86
C SER A 218 -10.92 21.34 7.60
N PRO A 219 -10.96 21.40 8.95
CA PRO A 219 -10.14 22.31 9.74
C PRO A 219 -8.72 21.77 10.04
N ILE A 220 -8.51 20.46 9.99
CA ILE A 220 -7.22 19.80 10.27
C ILE A 220 -6.34 19.95 9.04
N VAL A 221 -5.23 20.67 9.18
CA VAL A 221 -4.24 20.81 8.11
C VAL A 221 -3.28 19.62 8.16
N THR A 222 -3.09 18.97 7.01
CA THR A 222 -2.24 17.79 6.83
C THR A 222 -1.36 17.96 5.59
N THR A 223 -0.55 16.97 5.24
CA THR A 223 0.18 16.95 3.95
C THR A 223 -0.60 16.28 2.81
N GLY A 224 -1.81 15.75 3.06
CA GLY A 224 -2.58 15.01 2.07
C GLY A 224 -1.94 13.68 1.67
N ARG A 225 -2.19 13.19 0.45
CA ARG A 225 -1.67 11.89 -0.01
C ARG A 225 -0.16 11.91 -0.20
N GLY A 226 0.57 11.08 0.56
CA GLY A 226 1.98 10.77 0.30
C GLY A 226 2.84 10.66 1.56
N THR A 227 3.64 9.59 1.63
CA THR A 227 4.66 9.30 2.67
C THR A 227 4.16 9.45 4.10
N ASP A 228 3.15 8.67 4.45
CA ASP A 228 2.72 8.52 5.83
C ASP A 228 3.89 8.00 6.71
N ILE A 229 3.98 8.50 7.94
CA ILE A 229 4.96 8.02 8.93
C ILE A 229 4.17 7.62 10.17
N ASP A 230 4.46 6.46 10.76
CA ASP A 230 3.84 6.05 12.03
C ASP A 230 3.93 7.19 13.06
N ASN A 231 2.85 7.44 13.80
CA ASN A 231 2.75 8.50 14.81
C ASN A 231 2.67 9.94 14.27
N SER A 232 2.62 10.13 12.94
CA SER A 232 2.58 11.47 12.34
C SER A 232 1.20 12.13 12.31
N LEU A 233 0.12 11.41 12.65
CA LEU A 233 -1.22 11.96 12.67
C LEU A 233 -2.15 11.15 13.58
N TRP A 234 -2.46 11.71 14.74
CA TRP A 234 -3.52 11.23 15.63
C TRP A 234 -4.70 12.17 15.55
N VAL A 235 -5.92 11.62 15.45
CA VAL A 235 -7.14 12.42 15.36
C VAL A 235 -8.22 11.93 16.31
N ARG A 236 -9.03 12.87 16.78
CA ARG A 236 -10.24 12.63 17.55
C ARG A 236 -11.23 13.76 17.30
N THR A 237 -12.52 13.44 17.27
CA THR A 237 -13.58 14.44 17.19
C THR A 237 -14.69 14.13 18.19
N ALA A 238 -15.44 15.12 18.63
CA ALA A 238 -16.45 14.91 19.69
C ALA A 238 -17.59 13.95 19.28
N VAL A 239 -17.95 13.90 18.00
CA VAL A 239 -19.13 13.19 17.50
C VAL A 239 -18.76 12.00 16.60
N ARG A 240 -17.95 12.23 15.55
CA ARG A 240 -17.69 11.21 14.51
C ARG A 240 -16.61 10.20 14.90
N ILE A 241 -15.56 10.66 15.57
CA ILE A 241 -14.40 9.84 15.95
C ILE A 241 -14.11 10.08 17.44
N PRO A 242 -14.98 9.60 18.36
CA PRO A 242 -14.92 9.94 19.79
C PRO A 242 -13.71 9.36 20.53
N ASN A 243 -13.01 8.39 19.93
CA ASN A 243 -11.80 7.78 20.44
C ASN A 243 -10.61 8.19 19.59
N TRP A 244 -9.44 8.36 20.22
CA TRP A 244 -8.19 8.60 19.51
C TRP A 244 -7.90 7.49 18.51
N ALA A 245 -7.63 7.88 17.27
CA ALA A 245 -7.18 7.00 16.20
C ALA A 245 -5.85 7.49 15.65
N ASP A 246 -4.88 6.59 15.49
CA ASP A 246 -3.72 6.84 14.64
C ASP A 246 -4.19 6.74 13.19
N ALA A 247 -4.22 7.89 12.52
CA ALA A 247 -4.59 8.03 11.13
C ALA A 247 -3.38 8.06 10.20
N ALA A 248 -2.17 7.84 10.72
CA ALA A 248 -1.02 7.51 9.91
C ALA A 248 -1.28 6.24 9.07
N ASN A 249 -0.70 6.21 7.87
CA ASN A 249 -0.81 5.12 6.89
C ASN A 249 -2.23 4.89 6.36
N LYS A 250 -3.10 5.91 6.46
CA LYS A 250 -4.46 5.91 5.91
C LYS A 250 -4.61 6.81 4.68
N GLY A 251 -3.51 7.38 4.17
CA GLY A 251 -3.51 8.25 3.00
C GLY A 251 -3.93 9.69 3.28
N PHE A 252 -3.93 10.10 4.56
CA PHE A 252 -4.19 11.48 4.99
C PHE A 252 -2.91 12.30 5.21
N GLY A 253 -1.73 11.68 5.10
CA GLY A 253 -0.46 12.35 5.30
C GLY A 253 -0.13 12.56 6.77
N ARG A 254 0.62 13.62 7.03
CA ARG A 254 1.17 13.98 8.34
C ARG A 254 0.45 15.23 8.86
N ALA A 255 0.23 15.32 10.18
CA ALA A 255 -0.24 16.55 10.79
C ALA A 255 0.79 17.66 10.60
N THR A 256 0.35 18.87 10.27
CA THR A 256 1.24 20.03 10.13
C THR A 256 1.52 20.66 11.50
N ILE A 257 2.15 19.88 12.38
CA ILE A 257 2.59 20.29 13.72
C ILE A 257 4.11 20.21 13.76
N GLN A 258 4.74 21.25 14.30
CA GLN A 258 6.16 21.26 14.60
C GLN A 258 6.40 21.72 16.04
N VAL A 259 7.53 21.32 16.61
CA VAL A 259 8.04 21.81 17.89
C VAL A 259 9.35 22.56 17.67
N LEU A 260 9.54 23.66 18.39
CA LEU A 260 10.83 24.33 18.45
C LEU A 260 11.71 23.55 19.42
N SER A 261 12.53 22.66 18.89
CA SER A 261 13.45 21.84 19.65
C SER A 261 14.71 22.63 20.01
N GLU A 262 15.18 22.53 21.24
CA GLU A 262 16.42 23.11 21.74
C GLU A 262 17.40 22.03 22.22
N GLY A 263 18.66 22.13 21.80
CA GLY A 263 19.75 21.27 22.23
C GLY A 263 20.95 21.33 21.27
N ALA A 264 21.92 20.43 21.42
CA ALA A 264 23.06 20.34 20.50
C ALA A 264 22.60 19.85 19.12
N ILE A 265 22.79 20.64 18.05
CA ILE A 265 22.40 20.29 16.69
C ILE A 265 23.66 20.36 15.82
N PRO A 266 23.97 19.32 15.02
CA PRO A 266 25.12 19.37 14.13
C PRO A 266 24.92 20.47 13.07
N GLU A 267 26.00 21.12 12.64
CA GLU A 267 25.89 22.13 11.59
C GLU A 267 25.71 21.49 10.22
N ASN A 268 26.55 20.50 9.89
CA ASN A 268 26.58 19.79 8.62
C ASN A 268 26.13 18.34 8.85
N ALA A 269 24.86 18.03 8.57
CA ALA A 269 24.35 16.66 8.77
C ALA A 269 23.27 16.27 7.76
N LEU A 270 23.39 15.04 7.26
CA LEU A 270 22.39 14.35 6.46
C LEU A 270 22.16 12.96 7.03
N ASP A 271 20.91 12.68 7.42
CA ASP A 271 20.46 11.32 7.71
C ASP A 271 20.20 10.59 6.39
N THR A 272 20.43 9.28 6.34
CA THR A 272 20.18 8.45 5.16
C THR A 272 19.18 7.35 5.52
N LYS A 273 18.12 7.20 4.72
CA LYS A 273 17.08 6.19 4.93
C LYS A 273 17.45 4.86 4.31
N ASP A 274 16.95 3.78 4.89
CA ASP A 274 16.90 2.48 4.24
C ASP A 274 16.06 2.57 2.95
N PHE A 275 16.41 1.74 1.97
CA PHE A 275 15.80 1.74 0.64
C PHE A 275 15.41 0.33 0.21
N ASP A 276 14.39 0.24 -0.63
CA ASP A 276 13.86 -1.03 -1.12
C ASP A 276 14.89 -1.80 -1.96
N PRO A 277 14.80 -3.14 -2.02
CA PRO A 277 15.67 -3.94 -2.88
C PRO A 277 15.62 -3.49 -4.34
N VAL A 278 16.81 -3.34 -4.94
CA VAL A 278 16.96 -2.93 -6.34
C VAL A 278 17.21 -4.17 -7.20
N TYR A 279 16.25 -4.49 -8.08
CA TYR A 279 16.33 -5.63 -8.99
C TYR A 279 17.14 -5.30 -10.24
N MET A 280 18.18 -6.08 -10.50
CA MET A 280 19.19 -5.79 -11.49
C MET A 280 19.43 -6.95 -12.46
N LYS A 281 19.80 -6.60 -13.69
CA LYS A 281 20.33 -7.55 -14.68
C LYS A 281 21.85 -7.68 -14.48
N PRO A 282 22.44 -8.89 -14.47
CA PRO A 282 23.88 -9.08 -14.31
C PRO A 282 24.71 -8.20 -15.25
N GLY A 283 25.66 -7.46 -14.69
CA GLY A 283 26.58 -6.59 -15.44
C GLY A 283 25.95 -5.38 -16.15
N LYS A 284 24.64 -5.14 -16.00
CA LYS A 284 23.99 -3.95 -16.57
C LYS A 284 24.00 -2.79 -15.58
N ARG A 285 23.95 -1.58 -16.12
CA ARG A 285 23.79 -0.36 -15.34
C ARG A 285 22.38 -0.31 -14.76
N ALA A 286 22.27 0.07 -13.50
CA ALA A 286 21.02 0.31 -12.79
C ALA A 286 21.13 1.58 -11.93
N ILE A 287 19.98 2.12 -11.52
CA ILE A 287 19.90 3.31 -10.67
C ILE A 287 19.42 2.87 -9.29
N VAL A 288 20.15 3.28 -8.25
CA VAL A 288 19.82 3.02 -6.84
C VAL A 288 19.26 4.32 -6.23
N PRO A 289 17.96 4.38 -5.92
CA PRO A 289 17.36 5.53 -5.25
C PRO A 289 17.66 5.50 -3.76
N VAL A 290 18.31 6.54 -3.23
CA VAL A 290 18.62 6.69 -1.81
C VAL A 290 18.08 8.02 -1.32
N THR A 291 17.25 7.99 -0.29
CA THR A 291 16.70 9.21 0.31
C THR A 291 17.58 9.68 1.46
N ALA A 292 18.04 10.92 1.37
CA ALA A 292 18.73 11.62 2.45
C ALA A 292 17.84 12.73 3.03
N THR A 293 18.02 13.07 4.30
CA THR A 293 17.24 14.08 5.00
C THR A 293 18.16 15.05 5.73
N MET A 294 17.96 16.35 5.52
CA MET A 294 18.73 17.40 6.19
C MET A 294 18.53 17.36 7.70
N ALA A 295 19.60 17.07 8.44
CA ALA A 295 19.60 16.96 9.90
C ALA A 295 20.52 18.00 10.57
N GLY A 296 21.09 18.92 9.79
CA GLY A 296 21.95 20.01 10.26
C GLY A 296 21.31 21.38 10.13
N THR A 297 21.96 22.40 10.72
CA THR A 297 21.50 23.79 10.68
C THR A 297 22.05 24.61 9.51
N LYS A 298 23.16 24.20 8.89
CA LYS A 298 23.73 24.87 7.72
C LYS A 298 23.14 24.30 6.44
N GLN A 299 22.80 25.19 5.50
CA GLN A 299 22.38 24.78 4.16
C GLN A 299 23.36 23.79 3.54
N VAL A 300 22.85 22.81 2.82
CA VAL A 300 23.66 21.77 2.17
C VAL A 300 23.76 22.08 0.68
N ASN A 301 24.99 22.22 0.19
CA ASN A 301 25.30 22.47 -1.23
C ASN A 301 25.97 21.26 -1.88
N SER A 302 26.62 20.41 -1.10
CA SER A 302 27.25 19.20 -1.59
C SER A 302 27.29 18.12 -0.51
N LEU A 303 27.40 16.87 -0.94
CA LEU A 303 27.60 15.72 -0.08
C LEU A 303 28.67 14.82 -0.68
N ALA A 304 29.30 14.00 0.17
CA ALA A 304 30.11 12.88 -0.28
C ALA A 304 29.61 11.59 0.35
N PHE A 305 29.67 10.49 -0.40
CA PHE A 305 29.19 9.20 0.05
C PHE A 305 30.10 8.05 -0.38
N THR A 306 29.97 6.92 0.30
CA THR A 306 30.54 5.63 -0.09
C THR A 306 29.43 4.60 -0.17
N MET A 307 29.63 3.56 -0.98
CA MET A 307 28.71 2.44 -1.09
C MET A 307 29.47 1.13 -0.87
N LYS A 308 28.93 0.29 0.01
CA LYS A 308 29.43 -1.05 0.29
C LYS A 308 28.43 -2.06 -0.25
N VAL A 309 28.88 -3.03 -1.04
CA VAL A 309 28.04 -4.09 -1.64
C VAL A 309 28.53 -5.44 -1.16
N GLY A 310 27.66 -6.22 -0.53
CA GLY A 310 28.00 -7.50 0.07
C GLY A 310 29.16 -7.40 1.07
N ASN A 311 30.13 -8.30 0.92
CA ASN A 311 31.34 -8.34 1.75
C ASN A 311 32.52 -7.58 1.14
N HIS A 312 32.30 -6.80 0.08
CA HIS A 312 33.36 -5.99 -0.52
C HIS A 312 33.70 -4.77 0.36
N GLU A 313 34.90 -4.25 0.17
CA GLU A 313 35.28 -2.96 0.76
C GLU A 313 34.40 -1.83 0.21
N PRO A 314 34.12 -0.78 1.01
CA PRO A 314 33.40 0.40 0.52
C PRO A 314 34.07 0.99 -0.73
N SER A 315 33.24 1.53 -1.63
CA SER A 315 33.72 2.27 -2.79
C SER A 315 34.63 3.43 -2.37
N LYS A 316 35.39 3.96 -3.33
CA LYS A 316 35.98 5.30 -3.15
C LYS A 316 34.87 6.30 -2.88
N GLU A 317 35.18 7.31 -2.06
CA GLU A 317 34.28 8.41 -1.78
C GLU A 317 33.90 9.14 -3.08
N GLN A 318 32.60 9.33 -3.29
CA GLN A 318 32.03 10.04 -4.43
C GLN A 318 31.39 11.33 -3.94
N THR A 319 31.71 12.44 -4.59
CA THR A 319 31.16 13.76 -4.25
C THR A 319 30.05 14.12 -5.24
N VAL A 320 28.97 14.70 -4.71
CA VAL A 320 27.83 15.19 -5.46
C VAL A 320 27.59 16.64 -5.07
N ASP A 321 27.64 17.52 -6.06
CA ASP A 321 27.17 18.90 -5.93
C ASP A 321 25.66 18.93 -6.18
N LEU A 322 24.92 19.57 -5.28
CA LEU A 322 23.48 19.68 -5.40
C LEU A 322 23.14 20.82 -6.36
N PRO A 323 22.30 20.58 -7.39
CA PRO A 323 21.89 21.63 -8.32
C PRO A 323 21.03 22.70 -7.61
N GLN A 324 20.36 22.31 -6.52
CA GLN A 324 19.67 23.21 -5.61
C GLN A 324 20.04 22.86 -4.17
N PRO A 325 20.37 23.85 -3.33
CA PRO A 325 20.75 23.58 -1.96
C PRO A 325 19.55 23.11 -1.12
N LEU A 326 19.82 22.25 -0.14
CA LEU A 326 18.86 21.99 0.93
C LEU A 326 18.99 23.10 1.97
N THR A 327 17.89 23.72 2.35
CA THR A 327 17.88 24.90 3.22
C THR A 327 17.03 24.71 4.47
N LEU A 328 16.16 23.69 4.49
CA LEU A 328 15.22 23.43 5.58
C LEU A 328 15.59 22.14 6.31
N PHE A 329 15.62 22.21 7.64
CA PHE A 329 15.74 21.01 8.47
C PHE A 329 14.60 20.03 8.15
N GLY A 330 14.93 18.75 8.02
CA GLY A 330 14.01 17.70 7.61
C GLY A 330 13.70 17.67 6.11
N GLN A 331 14.28 18.57 5.29
CA GLN A 331 14.11 18.53 3.84
C GLN A 331 14.74 17.25 3.28
N GLU A 332 14.00 16.56 2.40
CA GLU A 332 14.44 15.33 1.77
C GLU A 332 15.12 15.59 0.41
N LEU A 333 16.11 14.75 0.10
CA LEU A 333 16.83 14.68 -1.16
C LEU A 333 16.79 13.24 -1.66
N LEU A 334 16.29 13.01 -2.87
CA LEU A 334 16.40 11.73 -3.55
C LEU A 334 17.69 11.69 -4.38
N LEU A 335 18.66 10.88 -3.94
CA LEU A 335 19.91 10.64 -4.63
C LEU A 335 19.78 9.40 -5.54
N ASN A 336 19.87 9.60 -6.85
CA ASN A 336 19.84 8.52 -7.84
C ASN A 336 21.25 8.08 -8.21
N ILE A 337 21.75 7.02 -7.58
CA ILE A 337 23.14 6.56 -7.74
C ILE A 337 23.23 5.56 -8.90
N PRO A 338 23.94 5.87 -10.00
CA PRO A 338 24.17 4.91 -11.07
C PRO A 338 25.23 3.88 -10.66
N VAL A 339 24.90 2.60 -10.75
CA VAL A 339 25.80 1.50 -10.40
C VAL A 339 25.78 0.43 -11.49
N ASN A 340 26.88 -0.31 -11.64
CA ASN A 340 26.89 -1.53 -12.45
C ASN A 340 26.54 -2.70 -11.54
N ALA A 341 25.55 -3.48 -11.94
CA ALA A 341 25.16 -4.68 -11.22
C ALA A 341 26.33 -5.68 -11.15
N PRO A 342 26.50 -6.40 -10.02
CA PRO A 342 27.38 -7.56 -9.98
C PRO A 342 27.15 -8.52 -11.15
N MET A 343 28.22 -9.17 -11.63
CA MET A 343 28.11 -10.21 -12.67
C MET A 343 27.49 -11.50 -12.13
N GLN A 344 27.65 -11.75 -10.84
CA GLN A 344 27.07 -12.92 -10.17
C GLN A 344 25.63 -12.60 -9.73
N SER A 345 24.70 -13.51 -10.02
CA SER A 345 23.34 -13.44 -9.51
C SER A 345 23.26 -13.75 -8.02
N GLY A 346 22.28 -13.17 -7.36
CA GLY A 346 22.06 -13.32 -5.92
C GLY A 346 21.60 -12.03 -5.26
N GLU A 347 21.36 -12.11 -3.96
CA GLU A 347 21.05 -10.97 -3.11
C GLU A 347 22.33 -10.49 -2.40
N PHE A 348 22.63 -9.21 -2.52
CA PHE A 348 23.80 -8.58 -1.91
C PHE A 348 23.34 -7.43 -1.02
N PRO A 349 23.60 -7.44 0.30
CA PRO A 349 23.28 -6.31 1.16
C PRO A 349 24.07 -5.09 0.71
N VAL A 350 23.44 -3.92 0.72
CA VAL A 350 24.06 -2.66 0.31
C VAL A 350 23.94 -1.65 1.43
N GLU A 351 25.04 -0.98 1.73
CA GLU A 351 25.08 0.15 2.66
C GLU A 351 25.56 1.38 1.90
N VAL A 352 24.79 2.46 1.94
CA VAL A 352 25.18 3.77 1.40
C VAL A 352 25.38 4.70 2.58
N THR A 353 26.61 5.16 2.75
CA THR A 353 27.00 6.05 3.86
C THR A 353 27.37 7.41 3.33
N ILE A 354 26.62 8.45 3.72
CA ILE A 354 27.02 9.85 3.49
C ILE A 354 28.12 10.20 4.50
N THR A 355 29.34 10.33 4.01
CA THR A 355 30.54 10.55 4.82
C THR A 355 30.79 12.02 5.11
N LYS A 356 30.43 12.91 4.17
CA LYS A 356 30.63 14.36 4.29
C LYS A 356 29.45 15.17 3.80
N VAL A 357 29.30 16.36 4.38
CA VAL A 357 28.31 17.37 4.00
C VAL A 357 29.04 18.71 3.92
N ASN A 358 28.97 19.39 2.77
CA ASN A 358 29.76 20.60 2.48
C ASN A 358 31.28 20.43 2.67
N GLY A 359 31.81 19.22 2.42
CA GLY A 359 33.23 18.89 2.60
C GLY A 359 33.65 18.59 4.05
N GLU A 360 32.80 18.86 5.03
CA GLU A 360 33.01 18.53 6.44
C GLU A 360 32.45 17.15 6.79
N ALA A 361 32.95 16.52 7.85
CA ALA A 361 32.43 15.23 8.31
C ALA A 361 30.92 15.30 8.59
N ASN A 362 30.18 14.29 8.13
CA ASN A 362 28.74 14.23 8.37
C ASN A 362 28.44 14.07 9.87
N GLY A 363 27.84 15.08 10.49
CA GLY A 363 27.50 15.11 11.91
C GLY A 363 26.22 14.35 12.27
N SER A 364 25.60 13.67 11.30
CA SER A 364 24.43 12.82 11.51
C SER A 364 24.77 11.60 12.36
N ILE A 365 23.81 11.18 13.20
CA ILE A 365 23.85 9.91 13.94
C ILE A 365 23.30 8.73 13.12
N HIS A 366 22.69 9.00 11.96
CA HIS A 366 22.17 8.03 11.00
C HIS A 366 22.71 8.29 9.58
N PRO A 367 24.04 8.30 9.38
CA PRO A 367 24.63 8.64 8.09
C PRO A 367 24.52 7.52 7.05
N THR A 368 23.95 6.36 7.40
CA THR A 368 23.96 5.15 6.57
C THR A 368 22.54 4.63 6.34
N GLY A 369 22.17 4.49 5.07
CA GLY A 369 20.97 3.78 4.63
C GLY A 369 21.32 2.39 4.13
N LYS A 370 20.45 1.42 4.40
CA LYS A 370 20.63 0.01 4.03
C LYS A 370 19.58 -0.44 3.02
N GLY A 371 19.98 -1.32 2.13
CA GLY A 371 19.09 -2.00 1.19
C GLY A 371 19.75 -3.26 0.64
N ALA A 372 19.30 -3.72 -0.52
CA ALA A 372 19.88 -4.88 -1.18
C ALA A 372 19.89 -4.73 -2.71
N PHE A 373 20.90 -5.31 -3.35
CA PHE A 373 20.87 -5.58 -4.78
C PHE A 373 20.37 -7.00 -4.99
N VAL A 374 19.35 -7.16 -5.81
CA VAL A 374 18.82 -8.47 -6.21
C VAL A 374 19.19 -8.67 -7.67
N VAL A 375 20.32 -9.32 -7.91
CA VAL A 375 20.83 -9.59 -9.26
C VAL A 375 20.21 -10.89 -9.75
N LEU A 376 19.41 -10.82 -10.81
CA LEU A 376 18.67 -11.96 -11.33
C LEU A 376 19.59 -12.95 -12.07
N GLU A 377 19.30 -14.25 -11.94
CA GLU A 377 20.06 -15.32 -12.63
C GLU A 377 19.88 -15.33 -14.15
N LYS A 378 18.75 -14.82 -14.64
CA LYS A 378 18.44 -14.70 -16.06
C LYS A 378 17.63 -13.43 -16.31
N GLU A 379 17.72 -12.93 -17.54
CA GLU A 379 16.83 -11.86 -17.99
C GLU A 379 15.43 -12.41 -18.23
N ILE A 380 14.44 -11.75 -17.65
CA ILE A 380 13.03 -12.04 -17.88
C ILE A 380 12.48 -11.01 -18.85
N VAL A 381 11.83 -11.48 -19.91
CA VAL A 381 11.08 -10.62 -20.82
C VAL A 381 9.88 -10.07 -20.07
N ARG A 382 9.81 -8.74 -19.97
CA ARG A 382 8.70 -8.04 -19.34
C ARG A 382 7.60 -7.76 -20.36
N ASN A 383 6.39 -8.23 -20.14
CA ASN A 383 5.24 -7.72 -20.87
C ASN A 383 4.58 -6.64 -20.03
N VAL A 384 4.15 -5.56 -20.67
CA VAL A 384 3.57 -4.42 -19.98
C VAL A 384 2.06 -4.47 -20.19
N VAL A 385 1.33 -4.50 -19.08
CA VAL A 385 -0.12 -4.42 -19.07
C VAL A 385 -0.53 -2.95 -19.10
N VAL A 386 -1.46 -2.61 -19.99
CA VAL A 386 -2.08 -1.29 -20.06
C VAL A 386 -3.55 -1.43 -19.75
N GLU A 387 -3.91 -1.13 -18.50
CA GLU A 387 -5.30 -1.06 -18.05
C GLU A 387 -5.85 0.32 -18.43
N GLU A 388 -6.79 0.39 -19.38
CA GLU A 388 -7.39 1.63 -19.89
C GLU A 388 -8.82 1.80 -19.41
N TYR A 389 -9.11 2.93 -18.74
CA TYR A 389 -10.45 3.27 -18.27
C TYR A 389 -11.23 4.03 -19.34
N THR A 390 -12.31 3.43 -19.82
CA THR A 390 -13.00 3.87 -21.04
C THR A 390 -14.51 3.64 -21.01
N GLY A 391 -15.17 4.02 -22.11
CA GLY A 391 -16.54 3.66 -22.39
C GLY A 391 -17.12 4.32 -23.65
N THR A 392 -18.17 3.73 -24.21
CA THR A 392 -18.82 4.19 -25.45
C THR A 392 -19.40 5.60 -25.30
N GLY A 393 -19.85 5.98 -24.10
CA GLY A 393 -20.38 7.31 -23.80
C GLY A 393 -19.32 8.41 -23.63
N CYS A 394 -18.04 8.07 -23.63
CA CYS A 394 -16.94 9.00 -23.36
C CYS A 394 -16.46 9.70 -24.64
N GLY A 395 -16.81 10.98 -24.82
CA GLY A 395 -16.46 11.74 -26.04
C GLY A 395 -14.97 11.93 -26.30
N TYR A 396 -14.11 11.80 -25.28
CA TYR A 396 -12.65 11.88 -25.44
C TYR A 396 -11.99 10.51 -25.57
N CYS A 397 -12.70 9.39 -25.39
CA CYS A 397 -12.15 8.04 -25.45
C CYS A 397 -11.65 7.57 -26.84
N PRO A 398 -11.99 8.22 -27.98
CA PRO A 398 -11.26 7.96 -29.23
C PRO A 398 -9.74 8.15 -29.13
N ARG A 399 -9.24 8.99 -28.20
CA ARG A 399 -7.79 9.07 -27.94
C ARG A 399 -7.24 7.83 -27.26
N GLY A 400 -8.03 7.18 -26.40
CA GLY A 400 -7.68 5.90 -25.79
C GLY A 400 -7.52 4.82 -26.83
N ILE A 401 -8.49 4.71 -27.75
CA ILE A 401 -8.42 3.83 -28.92
C ILE A 401 -7.13 4.08 -29.71
N ALA A 402 -6.84 5.33 -30.08
CA ALA A 402 -5.62 5.67 -30.82
C ALA A 402 -4.33 5.28 -30.07
N GLY A 403 -4.31 5.46 -28.75
CA GLY A 403 -3.17 5.14 -27.89
C GLY A 403 -2.91 3.64 -27.81
N MET A 404 -3.95 2.86 -27.57
CA MET A 404 -3.89 1.39 -27.49
C MET A 404 -3.49 0.78 -28.84
N MET A 405 -4.06 1.29 -29.95
CA MET A 405 -3.64 0.88 -31.31
C MET A 405 -2.16 1.18 -31.55
N LYS A 406 -1.71 2.39 -31.20
CA LYS A 406 -0.30 2.79 -31.36
C LYS A 406 0.64 1.87 -30.58
N LEU A 407 0.30 1.52 -29.34
CA LEU A 407 1.10 0.60 -28.54
C LEU A 407 1.10 -0.81 -29.13
N ARG A 408 -0.05 -1.31 -29.59
CA ARG A 408 -0.15 -2.61 -30.25
C ARG A 408 0.70 -2.67 -31.52
N ASP A 409 0.60 -1.67 -32.38
CA ASP A 409 1.34 -1.61 -33.65
C ASP A 409 2.85 -1.48 -33.43
N THR A 410 3.24 -0.77 -32.37
CA THR A 410 4.67 -0.53 -32.05
C THR A 410 5.32 -1.73 -31.35
N PHE A 411 4.62 -2.38 -30.42
CA PHE A 411 5.21 -3.34 -29.49
C PHE A 411 4.70 -4.78 -29.62
N GLY A 412 3.67 -5.02 -30.43
CA GLY A 412 3.11 -6.35 -30.69
C GLY A 412 2.78 -7.10 -29.39
N ASP A 413 3.29 -8.32 -29.27
CA ASP A 413 3.02 -9.21 -28.13
C ASP A 413 3.52 -8.69 -26.77
N ARG A 414 4.43 -7.71 -26.76
CA ARG A 414 4.91 -7.08 -25.52
C ARG A 414 3.84 -6.19 -24.87
N PHE A 415 2.86 -5.75 -25.65
CA PHE A 415 1.71 -4.97 -25.21
C PHE A 415 0.54 -5.88 -24.85
N ILE A 416 0.06 -5.74 -23.61
CA ILE A 416 -1.13 -6.42 -23.12
C ILE A 416 -2.16 -5.35 -22.75
N GLY A 417 -3.03 -4.99 -23.68
CA GLY A 417 -4.13 -4.07 -23.43
C GLY A 417 -5.25 -4.72 -22.63
N ILE A 418 -5.89 -3.93 -21.77
CA ILE A 418 -7.13 -4.27 -21.07
C ILE A 418 -8.03 -3.03 -21.04
N GLY A 419 -9.01 -2.98 -21.94
CA GLY A 419 -10.04 -1.94 -22.00
C GLY A 419 -11.12 -2.19 -20.94
N ILE A 420 -11.17 -1.33 -19.93
CA ILE A 420 -12.10 -1.40 -18.80
C ILE A 420 -13.27 -0.43 -19.07
N HIS A 421 -14.32 -0.96 -19.69
CA HIS A 421 -15.56 -0.24 -19.96
C HIS A 421 -16.35 -0.03 -18.67
N ARG A 422 -16.20 1.15 -18.07
CA ARG A 422 -16.85 1.53 -16.80
C ARG A 422 -17.19 3.02 -16.71
N TYR A 423 -16.92 3.81 -17.74
CA TYR A 423 -17.21 5.24 -17.74
C TYR A 423 -18.71 5.56 -17.56
N ASN A 424 -19.58 4.77 -18.21
CA ASN A 424 -21.03 4.90 -18.10
C ASN A 424 -21.67 3.52 -17.92
N ASP A 425 -22.55 3.38 -16.92
CA ASP A 425 -23.22 2.11 -16.58
C ASP A 425 -24.09 1.54 -17.71
N SER A 426 -24.47 2.39 -18.68
CA SER A 426 -25.23 2.00 -19.87
C SER A 426 -24.35 1.46 -21.01
N ASP A 427 -23.04 1.35 -20.81
CA ASP A 427 -22.12 0.80 -21.81
C ASP A 427 -22.43 -0.69 -22.00
N PRO A 428 -22.67 -1.17 -23.23
CA PRO A 428 -22.97 -2.58 -23.47
C PRO A 428 -21.78 -3.52 -23.20
N MET A 429 -20.57 -2.99 -23.07
CA MET A 429 -19.36 -3.71 -22.66
C MET A 429 -19.05 -3.52 -21.16
N PHE A 430 -20.00 -2.99 -20.37
CA PHE A 430 -19.75 -2.67 -18.96
C PHE A 430 -19.32 -3.90 -18.14
N ILE A 431 -18.13 -3.84 -17.54
CA ILE A 431 -17.58 -4.96 -16.76
C ILE A 431 -17.72 -4.75 -15.25
N THR A 432 -18.42 -5.64 -14.55
CA THR A 432 -18.51 -5.62 -13.08
C THR A 432 -17.45 -6.47 -12.40
N LYS A 433 -17.09 -7.59 -13.01
CA LYS A 433 -16.05 -8.53 -12.57
C LYS A 433 -14.66 -8.00 -12.90
N TYR A 434 -14.21 -6.95 -12.21
CA TYR A 434 -12.86 -6.41 -12.31
C TYR A 434 -12.52 -5.61 -11.05
N GLU A 435 -11.24 -5.44 -10.74
CA GLU A 435 -10.77 -4.65 -9.60
C GLU A 435 -11.33 -3.22 -9.62
N ARG A 436 -11.65 -2.66 -8.45
CA ARG A 436 -12.12 -1.28 -8.30
C ARG A 436 -10.94 -0.32 -8.21
N LEU A 437 -10.25 -0.15 -9.33
CA LEU A 437 -9.18 0.84 -9.46
C LEU A 437 -9.76 2.25 -9.34
N ALA A 438 -9.08 3.13 -8.61
CA ALA A 438 -9.52 4.50 -8.38
C ALA A 438 -9.13 5.39 -9.56
N TRP A 439 -10.06 5.71 -10.45
CA TRP A 439 -9.81 6.50 -11.67
C TRP A 439 -10.10 8.00 -11.49
N GLU A 440 -9.26 8.85 -12.06
CA GLU A 440 -9.45 10.32 -12.06
C GLU A 440 -10.43 10.82 -13.13
N GLY A 441 -10.80 9.97 -14.08
CA GLY A 441 -11.69 10.28 -15.20
C GLY A 441 -11.34 9.47 -16.44
N ALA A 442 -12.13 9.58 -17.49
CA ALA A 442 -11.91 8.87 -18.75
C ALA A 442 -11.57 9.81 -19.94
N PRO A 443 -10.74 9.34 -20.88
CA PRO A 443 -9.90 8.16 -20.75
C PRO A 443 -8.64 8.43 -19.92
N LYS A 444 -8.21 7.42 -19.19
CA LYS A 444 -6.95 7.32 -18.45
C LYS A 444 -6.43 5.89 -18.57
N CYS A 445 -5.13 5.68 -18.46
CA CYS A 445 -4.58 4.35 -18.34
C CYS A 445 -3.53 4.26 -17.23
N MET A 446 -3.23 3.04 -16.81
CA MET A 446 -2.09 2.70 -15.97
C MET A 446 -1.24 1.65 -16.68
N LEU A 447 0.06 1.88 -16.74
CA LEU A 447 1.04 0.88 -17.18
C LEU A 447 1.46 0.08 -15.94
N ASP A 448 1.21 -1.23 -15.94
CA ASP A 448 1.52 -2.15 -14.84
C ASP A 448 1.09 -1.64 -13.44
N ARG A 449 -0.09 -0.98 -13.37
CA ARG A 449 -0.64 -0.32 -12.17
C ARG A 449 0.28 0.74 -11.55
N GLY A 450 1.07 1.40 -12.39
CA GLY A 450 1.79 2.62 -12.04
C GLY A 450 0.87 3.85 -11.96
N LYS A 451 1.44 5.02 -12.24
CA LYS A 451 0.70 6.29 -12.24
C LYS A 451 -0.38 6.31 -13.33
N GLN A 452 -1.51 6.96 -13.05
CA GLN A 452 -2.51 7.28 -14.07
C GLN A 452 -2.00 8.32 -15.05
N ILE A 453 -2.00 7.98 -16.33
CA ILE A 453 -1.54 8.83 -17.42
C ILE A 453 -2.58 8.89 -18.55
N ASP A 454 -2.40 9.82 -19.48
CA ASP A 454 -3.23 9.88 -20.70
C ASP A 454 -2.83 8.71 -21.62
N PRO A 455 -3.78 7.93 -22.16
CA PRO A 455 -3.47 6.75 -22.95
C PRO A 455 -2.82 7.03 -24.30
N PHE A 456 -2.83 8.28 -24.78
CA PHE A 456 -2.14 8.68 -26.01
C PHE A 456 -0.93 9.57 -25.72
N LYS A 457 -1.12 10.58 -24.87
CA LYS A 457 -0.08 11.58 -24.55
C LYS A 457 0.89 11.11 -23.48
N GLY A 458 0.61 10.01 -22.80
CA GLY A 458 1.45 9.50 -21.73
C GLY A 458 1.58 10.48 -20.57
N SER A 459 2.75 10.54 -19.96
CA SER A 459 3.09 11.51 -18.90
C SER A 459 3.49 12.90 -19.42
N GLY A 460 3.55 13.11 -20.74
CA GLY A 460 3.84 14.39 -21.38
C GLY A 460 4.56 14.27 -22.72
N GLU A 461 5.34 13.21 -22.90
CA GLU A 461 6.15 12.96 -24.12
C GLU A 461 5.56 11.91 -25.06
N GLY A 462 4.36 11.41 -24.77
CA GLY A 462 3.67 10.37 -25.55
C GLY A 462 3.77 8.99 -24.90
N ILE A 463 2.69 8.21 -25.02
CA ILE A 463 2.54 6.91 -24.35
C ILE A 463 3.64 5.89 -24.70
N VAL A 464 4.23 5.99 -25.89
CA VAL A 464 5.31 5.11 -26.35
C VAL A 464 6.54 5.23 -25.46
N LYS A 465 6.88 6.45 -25.00
CA LYS A 465 8.03 6.66 -24.12
C LYS A 465 7.79 6.05 -22.75
N ASP A 466 6.64 6.31 -22.15
CA ASP A 466 6.25 5.71 -20.86
C ASP A 466 6.27 4.18 -20.94
N PHE A 467 5.80 3.60 -22.06
CA PHE A 467 5.82 2.16 -22.28
C PHE A 467 7.25 1.61 -22.41
N GLN A 468 8.15 2.30 -23.11
CA GLN A 468 9.56 1.91 -23.22
C GLN A 468 10.24 1.94 -21.85
N GLU A 469 10.02 2.98 -21.06
CA GLU A 469 10.54 3.09 -19.70
C GLU A 469 10.02 1.94 -18.82
N GLU A 470 8.74 1.60 -18.93
CA GLU A 470 8.18 0.48 -18.18
C GLU A 470 8.75 -0.87 -18.65
N MET A 471 9.03 -1.06 -19.95
CA MET A 471 9.70 -2.26 -20.47
C MET A 471 11.14 -2.42 -19.96
N GLU A 472 11.82 -1.32 -19.62
CA GLU A 472 13.18 -1.34 -19.08
C GLU A 472 13.22 -1.79 -17.61
N ARG A 473 12.10 -1.71 -16.89
CA ARG A 473 12.01 -2.20 -15.51
C ARG A 473 12.31 -3.69 -15.46
N THR A 474 13.24 -4.08 -14.60
CA THR A 474 13.55 -5.49 -14.37
C THR A 474 12.31 -6.20 -13.77
N SER A 475 11.99 -7.39 -14.26
CA SER A 475 10.99 -8.27 -13.64
C SER A 475 11.68 -9.46 -12.99
N ALA A 476 11.26 -9.82 -11.78
CA ALA A 476 11.76 -10.98 -11.06
C ALA A 476 10.90 -12.25 -11.24
N ILE A 477 9.82 -12.17 -12.04
CA ILE A 477 8.87 -13.27 -12.23
C ILE A 477 8.60 -13.49 -13.71
N GLU A 478 8.92 -14.68 -14.19
CA GLU A 478 8.52 -15.13 -15.52
C GLU A 478 7.13 -15.75 -15.45
N VAL A 479 6.27 -15.37 -16.38
CA VAL A 479 4.86 -15.77 -16.44
C VAL A 479 4.56 -16.30 -17.83
N SER A 480 3.86 -17.42 -17.91
CA SER A 480 3.21 -17.90 -19.12
C SER A 480 1.76 -18.25 -18.81
N VAL A 481 0.88 -18.16 -19.81
CA VAL A 481 -0.52 -18.54 -19.68
C VAL A 481 -1.01 -19.28 -20.92
N SER A 482 -1.96 -20.17 -20.74
CA SER A 482 -2.74 -20.81 -21.80
C SER A 482 -4.23 -20.75 -21.45
N GLY A 483 -5.09 -20.56 -22.46
CA GLY A 483 -6.54 -20.56 -22.29
C GLY A 483 -7.22 -21.59 -23.19
N ALA A 484 -8.23 -22.29 -22.65
CA ALA A 484 -9.06 -23.20 -23.42
C ALA A 484 -10.56 -22.96 -23.15
N ILE A 485 -11.38 -22.88 -24.19
CA ILE A 485 -12.85 -22.71 -24.06
C ILE A 485 -13.57 -24.06 -24.21
N ASP A 486 -14.59 -24.27 -23.37
CA ASP A 486 -15.45 -25.45 -23.46
C ASP A 486 -16.34 -25.47 -24.72
N ASP A 487 -16.80 -26.65 -25.09
CA ASP A 487 -17.67 -26.84 -26.27
C ASP A 487 -18.99 -26.07 -26.13
N ALA A 488 -19.47 -25.89 -24.90
CA ALA A 488 -20.67 -25.12 -24.57
C ALA A 488 -20.47 -23.61 -24.69
N LYS A 489 -19.21 -23.13 -24.79
CA LYS A 489 -18.82 -21.71 -24.83
C LYS A 489 -19.31 -20.94 -23.61
N THR A 490 -19.30 -21.59 -22.46
CA THR A 490 -19.72 -21.05 -21.16
C THR A 490 -18.54 -20.78 -20.23
N HIS A 491 -17.43 -21.49 -20.41
CA HIS A 491 -16.28 -21.40 -19.51
C HIS A 491 -14.96 -21.37 -20.28
N VAL A 492 -14.02 -20.55 -19.80
CA VAL A 492 -12.62 -20.53 -20.24
C VAL A 492 -11.74 -21.04 -19.10
N TYR A 493 -10.99 -22.09 -19.35
CA TYR A 493 -9.99 -22.65 -18.44
C TYR A 493 -8.64 -21.98 -18.69
N ALA A 494 -8.22 -21.16 -17.73
CA ALA A 494 -6.93 -20.50 -17.72
C ALA A 494 -5.92 -21.35 -16.94
N THR A 495 -4.71 -21.51 -17.46
CA THR A 495 -3.59 -22.11 -16.72
C THR A 495 -2.37 -21.23 -16.85
N ALA A 496 -1.80 -20.80 -15.72
CA ALA A 496 -0.57 -20.04 -15.68
C ALA A 496 0.57 -20.89 -15.11
N ASN A 497 1.78 -20.72 -15.65
CA ASN A 497 3.02 -21.15 -15.01
C ASN A 497 3.80 -19.92 -14.60
N ILE A 498 4.17 -19.86 -13.32
CA ILE A 498 4.86 -18.75 -12.68
C ILE A 498 6.21 -19.28 -12.23
N ASN A 499 7.28 -18.72 -12.79
CA ASN A 499 8.66 -19.07 -12.46
C ASN A 499 9.31 -17.88 -11.73
N PRO A 500 9.21 -17.84 -10.39
CA PRO A 500 9.80 -16.76 -9.61
C PRO A 500 11.32 -16.92 -9.48
N LEU A 501 12.07 -15.84 -9.68
CA LEU A 501 13.49 -15.76 -9.33
C LEU A 501 13.69 -15.30 -7.88
N VAL A 502 12.63 -14.81 -7.24
CA VAL A 502 12.63 -14.25 -5.88
C VAL A 502 11.46 -14.83 -5.08
N SER A 503 11.68 -15.07 -3.80
CA SER A 503 10.61 -15.49 -2.90
C SER A 503 9.78 -14.30 -2.47
N GLY A 504 8.46 -14.46 -2.34
CA GLY A 504 7.62 -13.36 -1.87
C GLY A 504 6.12 -13.62 -1.95
N ASN A 505 5.35 -12.72 -1.34
CA ASN A 505 3.90 -12.77 -1.31
C ASN A 505 3.31 -12.02 -2.50
N PHE A 506 3.28 -12.67 -3.65
CA PHE A 506 2.64 -12.14 -4.85
C PHE A 506 1.17 -12.57 -4.93
N LYS A 507 0.38 -11.84 -5.71
CA LYS A 507 -0.99 -12.23 -6.08
C LYS A 507 -1.01 -12.61 -7.56
N LEU A 508 -1.97 -13.44 -7.94
CA LEU A 508 -2.24 -13.81 -9.32
C LEU A 508 -3.66 -13.41 -9.69
N ALA A 509 -3.86 -12.80 -10.84
CA ALA A 509 -5.18 -12.49 -11.38
C ALA A 509 -5.28 -12.94 -12.82
N TYR A 510 -6.49 -13.29 -13.26
CA TYR A 510 -6.78 -13.60 -14.66
C TYR A 510 -7.82 -12.65 -15.23
N VAL A 511 -7.66 -12.27 -16.49
CA VAL A 511 -8.63 -11.46 -17.23
C VAL A 511 -8.90 -12.14 -18.57
N LEU A 512 -10.18 -12.21 -18.94
CA LEU A 512 -10.59 -12.62 -20.27
C LEU A 512 -10.89 -11.35 -21.08
N ILE A 513 -10.14 -11.16 -22.15
CA ILE A 513 -10.32 -10.04 -23.08
C ILE A 513 -10.80 -10.56 -24.44
N ALA A 514 -11.49 -9.69 -25.17
CA ALA A 514 -11.97 -9.96 -26.51
C ALA A 514 -11.53 -8.86 -27.50
N ASP A 515 -11.08 -9.31 -28.66
CA ASP A 515 -10.83 -8.43 -29.81
C ASP A 515 -12.03 -8.45 -30.78
N GLU A 516 -12.10 -7.42 -31.63
CA GLU A 516 -13.12 -7.29 -32.67
C GLU A 516 -14.56 -7.39 -32.14
N VAL A 517 -14.80 -6.84 -30.95
CA VAL A 517 -16.14 -6.80 -30.34
C VAL A 517 -16.95 -5.73 -31.04
N PHE A 518 -18.07 -6.12 -31.64
CA PHE A 518 -18.88 -5.23 -32.44
C PHE A 518 -20.37 -5.61 -32.41
N CYS A 519 -21.23 -4.60 -32.28
CA CYS A 519 -22.67 -4.72 -32.51
C CYS A 519 -23.18 -3.47 -33.23
N PRO A 520 -23.92 -3.59 -34.35
CA PRO A 520 -24.44 -2.45 -35.10
C PRO A 520 -25.72 -1.88 -34.45
N LYS A 521 -25.61 -1.47 -33.18
CA LYS A 521 -26.67 -0.83 -32.40
C LYS A 521 -26.20 0.53 -31.89
N ASP A 522 -27.13 1.46 -31.70
CA ASP A 522 -26.78 2.84 -31.36
C ASP A 522 -26.05 2.98 -30.01
N ASN A 523 -26.35 2.16 -29.01
CA ASN A 523 -25.67 2.14 -27.71
C ASN A 523 -24.22 1.63 -27.75
N TRP A 524 -23.81 1.01 -28.86
CA TRP A 524 -22.43 0.56 -29.10
C TRP A 524 -21.55 1.59 -29.82
N ARG A 525 -22.14 2.67 -30.34
CA ARG A 525 -21.40 3.70 -31.07
C ARG A 525 -20.54 4.52 -30.12
N GLN A 526 -19.29 4.74 -30.47
CA GLN A 526 -18.36 5.54 -29.69
C GLN A 526 -18.71 7.02 -29.84
N MET A 527 -18.95 7.71 -28.72
CA MET A 527 -19.04 9.17 -28.70
C MET A 527 -17.70 9.79 -29.03
N ASN A 528 -17.72 10.88 -29.80
CA ASN A 528 -16.52 11.51 -30.32
C ASN A 528 -16.59 13.05 -30.31
N TYR A 529 -15.77 13.69 -29.48
CA TYR A 529 -15.60 15.15 -29.46
C TYR A 529 -14.53 15.63 -30.45
N TYR A 530 -13.71 14.74 -31.00
CA TYR A 530 -12.73 15.08 -32.02
C TYR A 530 -13.37 15.38 -33.37
N SER A 531 -14.61 14.94 -33.61
CA SER A 531 -15.36 15.27 -34.83
C SER A 531 -15.57 16.78 -35.04
N ALA A 532 -15.38 17.60 -33.99
CA ALA A 532 -15.41 19.06 -34.06
C ALA A 532 -14.03 19.70 -34.31
N ARG A 533 -12.95 18.91 -34.35
CA ARG A 533 -11.57 19.36 -34.57
C ARG A 533 -11.14 19.07 -36.00
N ARG A 534 -10.34 19.96 -36.57
CA ARG A 534 -9.75 19.78 -37.91
C ARG A 534 -8.65 18.72 -37.85
N ARG A 535 -8.68 17.73 -38.75
CA ARG A 535 -7.71 16.63 -38.77
C ARG A 535 -6.26 17.08 -38.93
N GLU A 536 -6.02 18.19 -39.63
CA GLU A 536 -4.69 18.78 -39.85
C GLU A 536 -4.07 19.35 -38.56
N THR A 537 -4.87 19.51 -37.50
CA THR A 537 -4.42 20.02 -36.19
C THR A 537 -4.13 18.93 -35.17
N GLN A 538 -4.26 17.66 -35.57
CA GLN A 538 -4.07 16.52 -34.70
C GLN A 538 -3.00 15.59 -35.28
N PRO A 539 -2.35 14.77 -34.42
CA PRO A 539 -1.47 13.69 -34.87
C PRO A 539 -2.20 12.74 -35.85
N GLU A 540 -1.44 12.08 -36.71
CA GLU A 540 -1.96 11.20 -37.78
C GLU A 540 -2.89 10.11 -37.23
N GLU A 541 -2.52 9.50 -36.11
CA GLU A 541 -3.28 8.42 -35.45
C GLU A 541 -4.64 8.90 -34.92
N MET A 542 -4.76 10.20 -34.63
CA MET A 542 -5.98 10.86 -34.18
C MET A 542 -6.82 11.43 -35.35
N ALA A 543 -6.21 11.62 -36.52
CA ALA A 543 -6.82 12.30 -37.66
C ALA A 543 -8.08 11.59 -38.16
N GLN A 544 -8.17 10.27 -38.03
CA GLN A 544 -9.34 9.48 -38.41
C GLN A 544 -10.60 9.84 -37.62
N PHE A 545 -10.47 10.28 -36.37
CA PHE A 545 -11.58 10.68 -35.50
C PHE A 545 -11.96 12.15 -35.66
N CYS A 546 -11.18 12.91 -36.42
CA CYS A 546 -11.37 14.34 -36.59
C CYS A 546 -12.33 14.67 -37.74
N MET A 547 -12.78 15.92 -37.82
CA MET A 547 -13.56 16.42 -38.95
C MET A 547 -12.83 16.14 -40.28
N GLY A 548 -13.51 15.46 -41.20
CA GLY A 548 -12.94 15.02 -42.49
C GLY A 548 -12.10 13.73 -42.41
N GLY A 549 -12.04 13.08 -41.24
CA GLY A 549 -11.53 11.71 -41.05
C GLY A 549 -12.63 10.67 -41.23
N ALA A 550 -12.23 9.40 -41.40
CA ALA A 550 -13.16 8.28 -41.67
C ALA A 550 -14.20 8.08 -40.56
N GLN A 551 -13.83 8.34 -39.30
CA GLN A 551 -14.68 8.27 -38.11
C GLN A 551 -15.02 9.67 -37.56
N GLY A 552 -14.94 10.70 -38.41
CA GLY A 552 -15.09 12.12 -38.07
C GLY A 552 -16.51 12.58 -37.76
N THR A 553 -17.34 11.72 -37.15
CA THR A 553 -18.73 12.01 -36.78
C THR A 553 -18.89 12.02 -35.26
N LYS A 554 -19.96 12.65 -34.75
CA LYS A 554 -20.22 12.77 -33.29
C LYS A 554 -20.35 11.40 -32.61
N PHE A 555 -20.83 10.40 -33.34
CA PHE A 555 -20.93 9.01 -32.91
C PHE A 555 -20.54 8.12 -34.07
N PHE A 556 -19.57 7.24 -33.89
CA PHE A 556 -19.10 6.34 -34.94
C PHE A 556 -19.18 4.87 -34.51
N GLU A 557 -19.29 3.98 -35.50
CA GLU A 557 -19.23 2.54 -35.29
C GLU A 557 -17.77 2.11 -35.18
N TRP A 558 -17.48 1.19 -34.25
CA TRP A 558 -16.11 0.75 -34.00
C TRP A 558 -16.06 -0.71 -33.60
N HIS A 559 -15.02 -1.39 -34.04
CA HIS A 559 -14.66 -2.74 -33.60
C HIS A 559 -13.70 -2.59 -32.41
N TYR A 560 -14.18 -2.89 -31.21
CA TYR A 560 -13.41 -2.68 -29.99
C TYR A 560 -12.49 -3.86 -29.74
N ASP A 561 -11.24 -3.55 -29.42
CA ASP A 561 -10.22 -4.54 -29.10
C ASP A 561 -9.76 -4.45 -27.64
N ASP A 562 -9.07 -5.49 -27.17
CA ASP A 562 -8.60 -5.65 -25.79
C ASP A 562 -9.72 -5.48 -24.73
N VAL A 563 -10.99 -5.66 -25.09
CA VAL A 563 -12.13 -5.40 -24.21
C VAL A 563 -12.16 -6.41 -23.08
N ALA A 564 -12.06 -5.96 -21.83
CA ALA A 564 -12.24 -6.84 -20.68
C ALA A 564 -13.71 -7.27 -20.59
N ILE A 565 -13.97 -8.57 -20.75
CA ILE A 565 -15.33 -9.12 -20.73
C ILE A 565 -15.61 -9.95 -19.47
N SER A 566 -14.58 -10.51 -18.84
CA SER A 566 -14.69 -11.28 -17.58
C SER A 566 -13.32 -11.38 -16.91
N SER A 567 -13.25 -11.91 -15.69
CA SER A 567 -11.99 -12.06 -14.96
C SER A 567 -12.12 -13.00 -13.76
N SER A 568 -11.03 -13.13 -13.00
CA SER A 568 -11.02 -13.80 -11.70
C SER A 568 -11.60 -12.97 -10.55
N TYR A 569 -12.07 -11.74 -10.81
CA TYR A 569 -12.70 -10.88 -9.81
C TYR A 569 -14.21 -11.13 -9.75
N ASP A 570 -14.79 -11.00 -8.56
CA ASP A 570 -16.25 -11.00 -8.38
C ASP A 570 -16.86 -9.61 -8.67
N ASN A 571 -18.18 -9.50 -8.59
CA ASN A 571 -18.92 -8.25 -8.82
C ASN A 571 -18.59 -7.13 -7.79
N ASN A 572 -17.93 -7.47 -6.68
CA ASN A 572 -17.44 -6.52 -5.71
C ASN A 572 -15.99 -6.07 -5.98
N GLY A 573 -15.38 -6.57 -7.05
CA GLY A 573 -13.99 -6.31 -7.40
C GLY A 573 -12.99 -7.06 -6.52
N LYS A 574 -13.41 -8.14 -5.85
CA LYS A 574 -12.51 -8.99 -5.05
C LYS A 574 -11.98 -10.13 -5.92
N ASN A 575 -10.66 -10.26 -5.99
CA ASN A 575 -10.01 -11.36 -6.69
C ASN A 575 -10.27 -12.70 -5.97
N GLN A 576 -10.71 -13.71 -6.71
CA GLN A 576 -11.04 -15.04 -6.20
C GLN A 576 -9.85 -16.01 -6.26
N VAL A 577 -8.77 -15.64 -6.95
CA VAL A 577 -7.55 -16.46 -7.00
C VAL A 577 -6.77 -16.32 -5.69
N GLN A 578 -6.32 -17.45 -5.15
CA GLN A 578 -5.48 -17.53 -3.96
C GLN A 578 -4.26 -18.39 -4.29
N ILE A 579 -3.08 -17.83 -4.08
CA ILE A 579 -1.80 -18.54 -4.20
C ILE A 579 -1.04 -18.43 -2.89
N GLY A 580 -0.23 -19.44 -2.57
CA GLY A 580 0.71 -19.35 -1.46
C GLY A 580 1.88 -18.41 -1.78
N THR A 581 2.77 -18.21 -0.81
CA THR A 581 4.05 -17.53 -1.02
C THR A 581 4.82 -18.21 -2.15
N LEU A 582 5.30 -17.42 -3.10
CA LEU A 582 6.19 -17.91 -4.15
C LEU A 582 7.58 -18.17 -3.57
N GLU A 583 8.21 -19.25 -3.99
CA GLU A 583 9.58 -19.61 -3.58
C GLU A 583 10.50 -19.54 -4.79
N ALA A 584 11.61 -18.80 -4.67
CA ALA A 584 12.60 -18.65 -5.73
C ALA A 584 13.02 -20.02 -6.32
N GLY A 585 13.03 -20.11 -7.65
CA GLY A 585 13.40 -21.32 -8.40
C GLY A 585 12.34 -22.43 -8.42
N LYS A 586 11.21 -22.28 -7.74
CA LYS A 586 10.11 -23.24 -7.77
C LYS A 586 8.95 -22.76 -8.64
N THR A 587 8.72 -23.44 -9.76
CA THR A 587 7.58 -23.17 -10.63
C THR A 587 6.26 -23.44 -9.90
N LEU A 588 5.38 -22.44 -9.88
CA LEU A 588 3.97 -22.59 -9.50
C LEU A 588 3.13 -22.73 -10.77
N LYS A 589 2.44 -23.87 -10.91
CA LYS A 589 1.37 -24.05 -11.90
C LYS A 589 0.02 -23.80 -11.21
N HIS A 590 -0.79 -22.89 -11.77
CA HIS A 590 -2.10 -22.56 -11.23
C HIS A 590 -3.14 -22.53 -12.35
N SER A 591 -4.32 -23.08 -12.08
CA SER A 591 -5.45 -23.09 -13.02
C SER A 591 -6.67 -22.40 -12.42
N PHE A 592 -7.44 -21.69 -13.25
CA PHE A 592 -8.65 -20.98 -12.85
C PHE A 592 -9.70 -21.05 -13.97
N THR A 593 -10.97 -21.17 -13.59
CA THR A 593 -12.09 -21.17 -14.54
C THR A 593 -12.73 -19.78 -14.56
N ILE A 594 -12.78 -19.16 -15.73
CA ILE A 594 -13.42 -17.87 -15.95
C ILE A 594 -14.76 -18.12 -16.66
N ASP A 595 -15.85 -17.63 -16.08
CA ASP A 595 -17.16 -17.68 -16.73
C ASP A 595 -17.23 -16.68 -17.87
N MET A 596 -17.80 -17.10 -18.99
CA MET A 596 -18.20 -16.19 -20.06
C MET A 596 -19.27 -15.20 -19.57
N PRO A 597 -19.38 -14.00 -20.18
CA PRO A 597 -20.44 -13.06 -19.85
C PRO A 597 -21.83 -13.68 -20.02
N THR A 598 -22.75 -13.36 -19.11
CA THR A 598 -24.16 -13.79 -19.19
C THR A 598 -25.05 -12.81 -19.94
N ASP A 599 -24.55 -11.59 -20.21
CA ASP A 599 -25.29 -10.61 -21.00
C ASP A 599 -25.38 -11.08 -22.46
N ALA A 600 -26.60 -11.24 -22.96
CA ALA A 600 -26.85 -11.80 -24.28
C ALA A 600 -26.38 -10.89 -25.42
N GLU A 601 -26.41 -9.57 -25.23
CA GLU A 601 -25.99 -8.60 -26.23
C GLU A 601 -24.46 -8.62 -26.39
N LEU A 602 -23.73 -8.51 -25.27
CA LEU A 602 -22.27 -8.64 -25.25
C LEU A 602 -21.82 -10.01 -25.79
N LEU A 603 -22.46 -11.10 -25.37
CA LEU A 603 -22.11 -12.43 -25.83
C LEU A 603 -22.28 -12.60 -27.35
N SER A 604 -23.30 -11.95 -27.93
CA SER A 604 -23.52 -11.97 -29.39
C SER A 604 -22.50 -11.15 -30.18
N ALA A 605 -21.86 -10.17 -29.54
CA ALA A 605 -20.85 -9.29 -30.14
C ALA A 605 -19.43 -9.87 -30.07
N VAL A 606 -19.20 -10.88 -29.23
CA VAL A 606 -17.89 -11.51 -28.99
C VAL A 606 -17.65 -12.67 -29.94
N GLN A 607 -16.45 -12.72 -30.53
CA GLN A 607 -16.00 -13.82 -31.37
C GLN A 607 -15.08 -14.77 -30.59
N THR A 608 -15.44 -16.05 -30.46
CA THR A 608 -14.67 -17.00 -29.61
C THR A 608 -13.23 -17.24 -30.09
N ASN A 609 -12.95 -17.09 -31.38
CA ASN A 609 -11.59 -17.18 -31.95
C ASN A 609 -10.78 -15.88 -31.78
N LYS A 610 -11.36 -14.84 -31.17
CA LYS A 610 -10.74 -13.55 -30.84
C LYS A 610 -10.70 -13.32 -29.33
N LEU A 611 -10.80 -14.39 -28.54
CA LEU A 611 -10.65 -14.35 -27.10
C LEU A 611 -9.19 -14.56 -26.70
N TYR A 612 -8.76 -13.84 -25.67
CA TYR A 612 -7.45 -14.02 -25.06
C TYR A 612 -7.57 -14.05 -23.54
N VAL A 613 -6.79 -14.90 -22.91
CA VAL A 613 -6.61 -14.90 -21.47
C VAL A 613 -5.33 -14.17 -21.11
N VAL A 614 -5.41 -13.32 -20.10
CA VAL A 614 -4.27 -12.63 -19.50
C VAL A 614 -4.08 -13.18 -18.09
N ALA A 615 -2.85 -13.52 -17.72
CA ALA A 615 -2.45 -13.78 -16.34
C ALA A 615 -1.52 -12.66 -15.87
N MET A 616 -1.85 -12.03 -14.75
CA MET A 616 -1.09 -10.93 -14.15
C MET A 616 -0.56 -11.36 -12.79
N VAL A 617 0.75 -11.26 -12.59
CA VAL A 617 1.36 -11.41 -11.26
C VAL A 617 1.51 -10.02 -10.66
N ILE A 618 0.90 -9.81 -9.49
CA ILE A 618 0.81 -8.51 -8.82
C ILE A 618 1.69 -8.55 -7.57
N ALA A 619 2.60 -7.59 -7.46
CA ALA A 619 3.50 -7.42 -6.34
C ALA A 619 2.77 -6.91 -5.08
N PRO A 620 3.38 -7.02 -3.87
CA PRO A 620 2.78 -6.55 -2.63
C PRO A 620 2.37 -5.07 -2.63
N ASP A 621 3.08 -4.23 -3.37
CA ASP A 621 2.82 -2.79 -3.55
C ASP A 621 1.63 -2.50 -4.49
N GLY A 622 1.06 -3.53 -5.12
CA GLY A 622 -0.06 -3.43 -6.04
C GLY A 622 0.34 -3.25 -7.51
N ARG A 623 1.62 -3.08 -7.82
CA ARG A 623 2.13 -3.02 -9.20
C ARG A 623 2.03 -4.39 -9.87
N ILE A 624 1.86 -4.43 -11.19
CA ILE A 624 1.97 -5.67 -11.96
C ILE A 624 3.46 -5.96 -12.17
N GLU A 625 3.93 -7.09 -11.64
CA GLU A 625 5.33 -7.49 -11.71
C GLU A 625 5.70 -8.06 -13.08
N ASN A 626 4.80 -8.86 -13.65
CA ASN A 626 4.83 -9.30 -15.05
C ASN A 626 3.47 -9.88 -15.43
N ALA A 627 3.25 -10.09 -16.72
CA ALA A 627 2.06 -10.73 -17.23
C ALA A 627 2.32 -11.56 -18.49
N ALA A 628 1.37 -12.41 -18.83
CA ALA A 628 1.32 -13.12 -20.10
C ALA A 628 -0.08 -13.06 -20.69
N LYS A 629 -0.15 -13.03 -22.03
CA LYS A 629 -1.38 -13.10 -22.81
C LYS A 629 -1.31 -14.32 -23.73
N SER A 630 -2.42 -15.03 -23.90
CA SER A 630 -2.52 -16.15 -24.83
C SER A 630 -3.91 -16.21 -25.46
N GLN A 631 -3.98 -16.53 -26.75
CA GLN A 631 -5.24 -16.75 -27.44
C GLN A 631 -5.95 -17.96 -26.85
N VAL A 632 -7.24 -17.83 -26.61
CA VAL A 632 -8.08 -18.95 -26.16
C VAL A 632 -8.33 -19.87 -27.34
N THR A 633 -8.09 -21.16 -27.12
CA THR A 633 -8.30 -22.20 -28.12
C THR A 633 -9.43 -23.13 -27.70
N PRO A 634 -10.13 -23.80 -28.64
CA PRO A 634 -11.06 -24.87 -28.27
C PRO A 634 -10.32 -26.00 -27.53
N ILE A 635 -10.97 -26.61 -26.54
CA ILE A 635 -10.40 -27.77 -25.84
C ILE A 635 -10.12 -28.90 -26.83
N ALA A 636 -8.84 -29.27 -26.98
CA ALA A 636 -8.44 -30.41 -27.78
C ALA A 636 -8.47 -31.71 -26.94
N GLY A 637 -9.64 -32.34 -26.80
CA GLY A 637 -9.85 -33.78 -26.56
C GLY A 637 -9.19 -34.54 -25.38
N ILE A 638 -8.22 -34.00 -24.64
CA ILE A 638 -7.54 -34.67 -23.52
C ILE A 638 -7.14 -33.61 -22.48
N HIS A 639 -7.64 -33.74 -21.25
CA HIS A 639 -7.14 -32.99 -20.10
C HIS A 639 -6.81 -33.91 -18.92
N ASP A 640 -5.62 -33.71 -18.38
CA ASP A 640 -5.32 -33.94 -16.96
C ASP A 640 -5.85 -32.73 -16.18
N ILE A 641 -6.77 -32.98 -15.25
CA ILE A 641 -7.18 -32.02 -14.22
C ILE A 641 -6.60 -32.55 -12.90
N GLU A 642 -5.50 -31.96 -12.44
CA GLU A 642 -5.12 -32.04 -11.03
C GLU A 642 -5.79 -30.89 -10.30
N SER A 643 -7.01 -31.11 -9.78
CA SER A 643 -7.60 -30.25 -8.76
C SER A 643 -7.31 -30.85 -7.38
N SER A 644 -6.87 -29.99 -6.47
CA SER A 644 -6.50 -30.29 -5.08
C SER A 644 -7.68 -30.63 -4.17
N GLN A 645 -8.78 -31.16 -4.72
CA GLN A 645 -9.79 -31.86 -3.95
C GLN A 645 -9.53 -33.36 -4.01
N LYS A 646 -9.65 -34.03 -2.87
CA LYS A 646 -9.50 -35.49 -2.77
C LYS A 646 -10.70 -36.18 -3.43
N LEU A 647 -10.79 -36.10 -4.75
CA LEU A 647 -11.83 -36.72 -5.56
C LEU A 647 -11.58 -38.23 -5.56
N THR A 648 -12.64 -39.00 -5.29
CA THR A 648 -12.57 -40.46 -5.26
C THR A 648 -13.19 -41.03 -6.53
N GLU A 649 -12.54 -42.05 -7.11
CA GLU A 649 -13.11 -42.83 -8.20
C GLU A 649 -14.35 -43.58 -7.72
N VAL A 650 -15.51 -43.29 -8.32
CA VAL A 650 -16.79 -43.94 -7.99
C VAL A 650 -17.18 -45.02 -9.00
N ALA A 651 -16.62 -44.96 -10.22
CA ALA A 651 -16.77 -46.01 -11.21
C ALA A 651 -15.68 -45.94 -12.28
N ARG A 652 -15.39 -47.10 -12.89
CA ARG A 652 -14.53 -47.22 -14.06
C ARG A 652 -15.18 -48.12 -15.08
N TYR A 653 -14.96 -47.83 -16.36
CA TYR A 653 -15.50 -48.57 -17.49
C TYR A 653 -14.42 -48.83 -18.54
N THR A 654 -14.60 -49.86 -19.35
CA THR A 654 -13.90 -50.04 -20.62
C THR A 654 -14.46 -49.10 -21.69
N ILE A 655 -13.75 -48.95 -22.81
CA ILE A 655 -14.18 -48.08 -23.92
C ILE A 655 -15.53 -48.48 -24.55
N ASP A 656 -15.92 -49.76 -24.45
CA ASP A 656 -17.23 -50.30 -24.86
C ASP A 656 -18.31 -50.19 -23.76
N GLY A 657 -18.02 -49.48 -22.66
CA GLY A 657 -19.00 -49.12 -21.63
C GLY A 657 -19.24 -50.17 -20.55
N ARG A 658 -18.42 -51.23 -20.45
CA ARG A 658 -18.54 -52.23 -19.38
C ARG A 658 -17.88 -51.74 -18.11
N ARG A 659 -18.59 -51.78 -16.98
CA ARG A 659 -18.03 -51.39 -15.67
C ARG A 659 -16.93 -52.38 -15.24
N ILE A 660 -15.78 -51.87 -14.84
CA ILE A 660 -14.62 -52.63 -14.34
C ILE A 660 -14.24 -52.13 -12.95
N SER A 661 -13.75 -53.04 -12.10
CA SER A 661 -13.33 -52.74 -10.72
C SER A 661 -11.83 -52.52 -10.56
N GLN A 662 -11.04 -52.83 -11.59
CA GLN A 662 -9.60 -52.63 -11.63
C GLN A 662 -9.16 -52.09 -13.01
N PRO A 663 -8.02 -51.38 -13.10
CA PRO A 663 -7.47 -50.92 -14.37
C PRO A 663 -7.17 -52.09 -15.32
N GLN A 664 -7.71 -52.02 -16.53
CA GLN A 664 -7.35 -52.91 -17.64
C GLN A 664 -6.42 -52.22 -18.62
N LYS A 665 -5.53 -52.97 -19.26
CA LYS A 665 -4.63 -52.47 -20.31
C LYS A 665 -5.45 -51.90 -21.48
N GLY A 666 -5.14 -50.67 -21.88
CA GLY A 666 -5.92 -49.92 -22.87
C GLY A 666 -6.63 -48.70 -22.27
N VAL A 667 -7.64 -48.19 -22.98
CA VAL A 667 -8.38 -46.98 -22.57
C VAL A 667 -9.50 -47.35 -21.60
N ASN A 668 -9.44 -46.77 -20.41
CA ASN A 668 -10.46 -46.88 -19.37
C ASN A 668 -11.16 -45.54 -19.20
N ILE A 669 -12.47 -45.53 -18.96
CA ILE A 669 -13.26 -44.34 -18.62
C ILE A 669 -13.43 -44.32 -17.10
N VAL A 670 -12.99 -43.27 -16.42
CA VAL A 670 -13.06 -43.09 -14.97
C VAL A 670 -14.08 -42.02 -14.63
N LYS A 671 -14.93 -42.29 -13.63
CA LYS A 671 -15.91 -41.35 -13.07
C LYS A 671 -15.53 -41.01 -11.63
N LEU A 672 -15.48 -39.73 -11.30
CA LEU A 672 -15.19 -39.21 -9.96
C LEU A 672 -16.47 -38.86 -9.19
N SER A 673 -16.31 -38.68 -7.87
CA SER A 673 -17.38 -38.38 -6.92
C SER A 673 -18.14 -37.08 -7.19
N ASP A 674 -17.54 -36.12 -7.91
CA ASP A 674 -18.16 -34.87 -8.34
C ASP A 674 -18.92 -34.99 -9.68
N GLY A 675 -18.92 -36.18 -10.28
CA GLY A 675 -19.54 -36.43 -11.58
C GLY A 675 -18.59 -36.29 -12.77
N THR A 676 -17.34 -35.86 -12.56
CA THR A 676 -16.33 -35.74 -13.63
C THR A 676 -16.05 -37.10 -14.28
N ILE A 677 -16.02 -37.15 -15.61
CA ILE A 677 -15.71 -38.36 -16.39
C ILE A 677 -14.51 -38.08 -17.29
N PHE A 678 -13.47 -38.91 -17.22
CA PHE A 678 -12.26 -38.78 -18.03
C PHE A 678 -11.76 -40.12 -18.55
N LYS A 679 -10.97 -40.11 -19.63
CA LYS A 679 -10.35 -41.31 -20.20
C LYS A 679 -8.90 -41.43 -19.72
N VAL A 680 -8.52 -42.61 -19.24
CA VAL A 680 -7.16 -42.95 -18.78
C VAL A 680 -6.60 -44.07 -19.64
N LEU A 681 -5.42 -43.86 -20.21
CA LEU A 681 -4.67 -44.92 -20.88
C LEU A 681 -3.83 -45.70 -19.86
N VAL A 682 -4.12 -46.99 -19.68
CA VAL A 682 -3.36 -47.88 -18.81
C VAL A 682 -2.41 -48.71 -19.68
N LYS A 683 -1.10 -48.56 -19.45
CA LYS A 683 -0.05 -49.18 -20.27
C LYS A 683 0.16 -50.66 -19.97
#